data_AF-A0A933ZTY0-F1
#
_entry.id   AF-A0A933ZTY0-F1
#
_cell.length_a   1.000
_cell.length_b   1.000
_cell.length_c   1.000
_cell.angle_alpha   90.00
_cell.angle_beta   90.00
_cell.angle_gamma   90.00
#
_symmetry.space_group_name_H-M   'P 1'
#
loop_
_entity.id
_entity.type
_entity.pdbx_description
1 polymer ?
#
loop_
_entity_poly.entity_id
_entity_poly.type
_entity_poly.pdbx_seq_one_letter_code
_entity_poly.pdbx_strand_id
1 'polypeptide(L)'
;MSTRIAFIAALFLSPAAAPAADPEALLQMCKRDARNALSRAKTDPEAGARTLQSVQERCVDGPEASVLKALPGYADVLRDTSAARETLNAGRAKEEAAASQAQASALASGPGGDRKAIDARWKARPPRCQSAEAFDQAAGNRSEASGAARISGLEGAGLRQAKTNPRLFSGRDSSGRMPALSADEHLVRLMCGVETEGIDPYFNPDHALFAAQLFDDDHRVKLARVVQNEPAGSPRLPLLKTALAHYCFVATEWSVERHYDPFLYCQEAVGAPPGATEVEKAMDALYAGRDFEKQNMAFLARRGVDAMREVMAAFGQIEERYPRMKAAFRDSAVQARERFEARRKTYSAAFAVLDPLTARLLDDPTGAPPASCEEQLLGLRSVLAKEIPPRDEESLLQLRAGHPLGYQITEALAWCYLGRGKLAKADLEAGALRKGVRRVTLAEEIALSREQAMLAVEAELKTREKIVAAVPNYECRFQYPVPLPGSMGHPPRFDEMAESKARFERRGERSQEPAVVVSQKPVSDGVEITFTKYTSTSKYRDLQCKETDKIDHFVVDGNRVKPIYRKSCWEVGPVKTAVYTHQEKAVIIAPEDAALVKPGMQLVLLVNAATPGDAALLLAGPPGKGAKEAAVLEGIALAR
;
A
#
# COMPACT_ATOMS: atom_id res chain seq x y z
N MET A 1 60.50 -3.24 28.00
CA MET A 1 60.79 -2.73 29.36
C MET A 1 60.00 -3.61 30.32
N SER A 2 60.57 -4.71 30.81
CA SER A 2 61.43 -4.78 32.02
C SER A 2 60.64 -4.33 33.26
N THR A 3 60.35 -5.12 34.29
CA THR A 3 60.88 -6.46 34.68
C THR A 3 59.90 -7.13 35.66
N ARG A 4 59.97 -8.46 35.69
CA ARG A 4 59.36 -9.45 36.58
C ARG A 4 59.48 -9.13 38.09
N ILE A 5 58.62 -9.74 38.91
CA ILE A 5 58.98 -10.79 39.89
C ILE A 5 57.70 -11.52 40.33
N ALA A 6 57.76 -12.85 40.26
CA ALA A 6 56.82 -13.78 40.89
C ALA A 6 57.42 -14.24 42.22
N PHE A 7 56.60 -14.41 43.27
CA PHE A 7 56.86 -15.34 44.37
C PHE A 7 55.54 -15.79 44.99
N ILE A 8 55.30 -17.10 44.94
CA ILE A 8 54.28 -17.81 45.71
C ILE A 8 54.86 -18.01 47.13
N ALA A 9 54.11 -17.61 48.16
CA ALA A 9 54.23 -18.20 49.49
C ALA A 9 52.92 -18.01 50.27
N ALA A 10 52.34 -19.12 50.70
CA ALA A 10 51.15 -19.19 51.52
C ALA A 10 51.34 -18.48 52.86
N LEU A 11 50.42 -17.59 53.19
CA LEU A 11 50.11 -17.19 54.56
C LEU A 11 48.61 -17.32 54.73
N PHE A 12 48.21 -18.39 55.41
CA PHE A 12 46.89 -18.54 56.03
C PHE A 12 46.67 -17.35 56.96
N LEU A 13 46.04 -16.30 56.45
CA LEU A 13 45.39 -15.31 57.28
C LEU A 13 44.01 -15.87 57.62
N SER A 14 43.90 -16.41 58.83
CA SER A 14 42.64 -16.69 59.50
C SER A 14 41.67 -15.53 59.26
N PRO A 15 40.44 -15.75 58.78
CA PRO A 15 39.39 -14.79 59.07
C PRO A 15 39.27 -14.79 60.59
N ALA A 16 39.66 -13.68 61.22
CA ALA A 16 39.39 -13.45 62.62
C ALA A 16 37.91 -13.76 62.84
N ALA A 17 37.63 -14.81 63.62
CA ALA A 17 36.29 -15.09 64.09
C ALA A 17 35.82 -13.82 64.78
N ALA A 18 34.84 -13.14 64.20
CA ALA A 18 34.03 -12.20 64.94
C ALA A 18 33.58 -12.93 66.21
N PRO A 19 33.65 -12.31 67.41
CA PRO A 19 33.24 -12.98 68.63
C PRO A 19 31.85 -13.55 68.38
N ALA A 20 31.68 -14.85 68.61
CA ALA A 20 30.39 -15.52 68.46
C ALA A 20 29.37 -14.67 69.21
N ALA A 21 28.48 -14.01 68.48
CA ALA A 21 27.42 -13.22 69.07
C ALA A 21 26.70 -14.16 70.04
N ASP A 22 26.62 -13.77 71.31
CA ASP A 22 25.96 -14.56 72.34
C ASP A 22 24.62 -15.07 71.79
N PRO A 23 24.47 -16.39 71.57
CA PRO A 23 23.31 -16.95 70.91
C PRO A 23 21.99 -16.58 71.61
N GLU A 24 22.03 -16.34 72.92
CA GLU A 24 20.87 -15.88 73.70
C GLU A 24 20.54 -14.40 73.41
N ALA A 25 21.55 -13.52 73.36
CA ALA A 25 21.36 -12.12 72.97
C ALA A 25 20.82 -11.98 71.54
N LEU A 26 21.32 -12.82 70.63
CA LEU A 26 20.86 -12.87 69.24
C LEU A 26 19.40 -13.35 69.14
N LEU A 27 19.02 -14.36 69.94
CA LEU A 27 17.64 -14.82 70.03
C LEU A 27 16.71 -13.74 70.58
N GLN A 28 17.11 -12.97 71.59
CA GLN A 28 16.29 -11.88 72.13
C GLN A 28 16.09 -10.75 71.12
N MET A 29 17.12 -10.43 70.32
CA MET A 29 17.00 -9.50 69.20
C MET A 29 15.99 -10.01 68.16
N CYS A 30 16.14 -11.26 67.71
CA CYS A 30 15.22 -11.87 66.73
C CYS A 30 13.77 -11.92 67.25
N LYS A 31 13.55 -12.20 68.54
CA LYS A 31 12.22 -12.15 69.17
C LYS A 31 11.64 -10.74 69.15
N ARG A 32 12.44 -9.74 69.53
CA ARG A 32 12.02 -8.33 69.51
C ARG A 32 11.67 -7.88 68.10
N ASP A 33 12.50 -8.22 67.13
CA ASP A 33 12.32 -7.78 65.75
C ASP A 33 11.15 -8.50 65.06
N ALA A 34 10.91 -9.79 65.36
CA ALA A 34 9.72 -10.51 64.91
C ALA A 34 8.43 -9.92 65.50
N ARG A 35 8.42 -9.56 66.80
CA ARG A 35 7.28 -8.84 67.42
C ARG A 35 7.08 -7.45 66.83
N ASN A 36 8.16 -6.72 66.57
CA ASN A 36 8.10 -5.42 65.92
C ASN A 36 7.56 -5.54 64.49
N ALA A 37 7.96 -6.57 63.75
CA ALA A 37 7.42 -6.86 62.42
C ALA A 37 5.91 -7.13 62.48
N LEU A 38 5.43 -7.93 63.44
CA LEU A 38 4.00 -8.19 63.64
C LEU A 38 3.22 -6.94 64.08
N SER A 39 3.76 -6.16 65.01
CA SER A 39 3.12 -4.93 65.48
C SER A 39 3.01 -3.89 64.36
N ARG A 40 4.09 -3.73 63.57
CA ARG A 40 4.11 -2.85 62.40
C ARG A 40 3.21 -3.38 61.29
N ALA A 41 3.17 -4.68 61.02
CA ALA A 41 2.24 -5.25 60.04
C ALA A 41 0.77 -4.89 60.28
N LYS A 42 0.38 -4.60 61.53
CA LYS A 42 -0.97 -4.15 61.91
C LYS A 42 -1.20 -2.64 61.80
N THR A 43 -0.14 -1.82 61.82
CA THR A 43 -0.22 -0.36 62.01
C THR A 43 0.43 0.44 60.87
N ASP A 44 1.52 -0.08 60.30
CA ASP A 44 2.24 0.42 59.13
C ASP A 44 2.72 -0.80 58.30
N PRO A 45 1.90 -1.27 57.34
CA PRO A 45 2.19 -2.47 56.57
C PRO A 45 3.52 -2.42 55.80
N GLU A 46 3.96 -1.25 55.33
CA GLU A 46 5.23 -1.12 54.59
C GLU A 46 6.44 -1.24 55.52
N ALA A 47 6.43 -0.56 56.67
CA ALA A 47 7.47 -0.74 57.68
C ALA A 47 7.44 -2.16 58.26
N GLY A 48 6.26 -2.76 58.39
CA GLY A 48 6.06 -4.15 58.78
C GLY A 48 6.70 -5.13 57.81
N ALA A 49 6.48 -4.96 56.51
CA ALA A 49 7.08 -5.80 55.46
C ALA A 49 8.60 -5.70 55.43
N ARG A 50 9.17 -4.49 55.53
CA ARG A 50 10.64 -4.29 55.61
C ARG A 50 11.26 -4.97 56.82
N THR A 51 10.62 -4.80 57.98
CA THR A 51 11.09 -5.41 59.25
C THR A 51 10.97 -6.93 59.18
N LEU A 52 9.87 -7.45 58.62
CA LEU A 52 9.66 -8.89 58.42
C LEU A 52 10.70 -9.51 57.50
N GLN A 53 11.06 -8.84 56.41
CA GLN A 53 12.11 -9.29 55.49
C GLN A 53 13.47 -9.39 56.21
N SER A 54 13.82 -8.36 56.99
CA SER A 54 15.08 -8.37 57.77
C SER A 54 15.12 -9.52 58.80
N VAL A 55 14.00 -9.83 59.43
CA VAL A 55 13.88 -10.97 60.37
C VAL A 55 13.98 -12.30 59.64
N GLN A 56 13.39 -12.44 58.45
CA GLN A 56 13.48 -13.67 57.65
C GLN A 56 14.90 -13.94 57.19
N GLU A 57 15.54 -12.95 56.57
CA GLU A 57 16.90 -13.06 56.01
C GLU A 57 17.96 -13.29 57.08
N ARG A 58 17.76 -12.80 58.30
CA ARG A 58 18.73 -12.95 59.39
C ARG A 58 18.41 -14.12 60.32
N CYS A 59 17.17 -14.21 60.80
CA CYS A 59 16.81 -15.10 61.90
C CYS A 59 16.15 -16.42 61.46
N VAL A 60 15.61 -16.52 60.24
CA VAL A 60 14.84 -17.70 59.80
C VAL A 60 15.54 -18.49 58.69
N ASP A 61 15.95 -17.79 57.63
CA ASP A 61 16.58 -18.36 56.43
C ASP A 61 18.08 -18.02 56.35
N GLY A 62 18.56 -17.17 57.26
CA GLY A 62 19.95 -16.71 57.33
C GLY A 62 20.92 -17.70 58.01
N PRO A 63 22.24 -17.41 57.93
CA PRO A 63 23.28 -18.26 58.50
C PRO A 63 23.14 -18.45 60.02
N GLU A 64 22.59 -17.44 60.71
CA GLU A 64 22.35 -17.42 62.16
C GLU A 64 21.18 -18.35 62.59
N ALA A 65 20.27 -18.69 61.68
CA ALA A 65 19.10 -19.52 61.98
C ALA A 65 19.45 -20.93 62.46
N SER A 66 20.57 -21.48 61.98
CA SER A 66 21.06 -22.81 62.36
C SER A 66 21.43 -22.91 63.85
N VAL A 67 22.00 -21.84 64.42
CA VAL A 67 22.39 -21.74 65.83
C VAL A 67 21.17 -21.43 66.71
N LEU A 68 20.25 -20.60 66.23
CA LEU A 68 19.06 -20.19 66.98
C LEU A 68 18.02 -21.32 67.13
N LYS A 69 17.92 -22.24 66.15
CA LYS A 69 16.97 -23.37 66.17
C LYS A 69 17.12 -24.29 67.38
N ALA A 70 18.31 -24.39 67.95
CA ALA A 70 18.59 -25.24 69.11
C ALA A 70 18.23 -24.59 70.46
N LEU A 71 17.88 -23.30 70.47
CA LEU A 71 17.65 -22.55 71.71
C LEU A 71 16.18 -22.52 72.14
N PRO A 72 15.90 -22.61 73.45
CA PRO A 72 14.55 -22.52 73.98
C PRO A 72 13.93 -21.14 73.68
N GLY A 73 12.80 -21.15 72.98
CA GLY A 73 12.05 -19.94 72.63
C GLY A 73 12.19 -19.45 71.19
N TYR A 74 13.00 -20.09 70.34
CA TYR A 74 13.03 -19.79 68.91
C TYR A 74 11.67 -19.99 68.20
N ALA A 75 10.81 -20.87 68.73
CA ALA A 75 9.43 -21.04 68.28
C ALA A 75 8.61 -19.72 68.34
N ASP A 76 8.92 -18.81 69.27
CA ASP A 76 8.27 -17.49 69.32
C ASP A 76 8.62 -16.63 68.09
N VAL A 77 9.88 -16.70 67.63
CA VAL A 77 10.35 -15.96 66.45
C VAL A 77 9.59 -16.46 65.22
N LEU A 78 9.47 -17.79 65.06
CA LEU A 78 8.73 -18.39 63.94
C LEU A 78 7.23 -18.04 63.99
N ARG A 79 6.61 -18.12 65.17
CA ARG A 79 5.19 -17.77 65.34
C ARG A 79 4.92 -16.30 64.99
N ASP A 80 5.70 -15.38 65.55
CA ASP A 80 5.45 -13.95 65.36
C ASP A 80 5.80 -13.51 63.93
N THR A 81 6.81 -14.13 63.30
CA THR A 81 7.14 -13.96 61.87
C THR A 81 6.04 -14.49 60.96
N SER A 82 5.47 -15.67 61.26
CA SER A 82 4.34 -16.24 60.50
C SER A 82 3.10 -15.36 60.62
N ALA A 83 2.76 -14.94 61.85
CA ALA A 83 1.63 -14.07 62.10
C ALA A 83 1.78 -12.70 61.42
N ALA A 84 3.00 -12.15 61.36
CA ALA A 84 3.29 -10.91 60.64
C ALA A 84 3.06 -11.09 59.13
N ARG A 85 3.55 -12.21 58.57
CA ARG A 85 3.36 -12.58 57.16
C ARG A 85 1.87 -12.75 56.82
N GLU A 86 1.12 -13.47 57.63
CA GLU A 86 -0.32 -13.67 57.48
C GLU A 86 -1.09 -12.34 57.56
N THR A 87 -0.73 -11.47 58.50
CA THR A 87 -1.35 -10.14 58.65
C THR A 87 -1.13 -9.28 57.41
N LEU A 88 0.09 -9.23 56.88
CA LEU A 88 0.41 -8.48 55.66
C LEU A 88 -0.31 -9.05 54.43
N ASN A 89 -0.36 -10.38 54.31
CA ASN A 89 -1.06 -11.05 53.22
C ASN A 89 -2.58 -10.80 53.27
N ALA A 90 -3.18 -10.84 54.47
CA ALA A 90 -4.59 -10.53 54.66
C ALA A 90 -4.91 -9.05 54.39
N GLY A 91 -4.00 -8.14 54.73
CA GLY A 91 -4.10 -6.71 54.40
C GLY A 91 -4.10 -6.49 52.89
N ARG A 92 -3.13 -7.07 52.18
CA ARG A 92 -3.04 -7.01 50.71
C ARG A 92 -4.29 -7.60 50.04
N ALA A 93 -4.75 -8.77 50.47
CA ALA A 93 -5.96 -9.39 49.92
C ALA A 93 -7.21 -8.52 50.11
N LYS A 94 -7.33 -7.79 51.23
CA LYS A 94 -8.42 -6.84 51.47
C LYS A 94 -8.31 -5.59 50.59
N GLU A 95 -7.11 -5.05 50.43
CA GLU A 95 -6.85 -3.91 49.54
C GLU A 95 -7.11 -4.28 48.07
N GLU A 96 -6.68 -5.45 47.64
CA GLU A 96 -6.95 -6.01 46.30
C GLU A 96 -8.45 -6.25 46.09
N ALA A 97 -9.17 -6.77 47.08
CA ALA A 97 -10.62 -6.94 47.00
C ALA A 97 -11.37 -5.59 46.94
N ALA A 98 -10.97 -4.61 47.75
CA ALA A 98 -11.55 -3.27 47.74
C ALA A 98 -11.25 -2.54 46.42
N ALA A 99 -10.02 -2.66 45.90
CA ALA A 99 -9.63 -2.13 44.60
C ALA A 99 -10.42 -2.79 43.46
N SER A 100 -10.60 -4.11 43.52
CA SER A 100 -11.40 -4.88 42.55
C SER A 100 -12.87 -4.47 42.58
N GLN A 101 -13.44 -4.23 43.77
CA GLN A 101 -14.82 -3.77 43.92
C GLN A 101 -15.02 -2.33 43.40
N ALA A 102 -14.08 -1.43 43.71
CA ALA A 102 -14.08 -0.06 43.19
C ALA A 102 -13.94 -0.03 41.66
N GLN A 103 -13.07 -0.89 41.12
CA GLN A 103 -12.91 -1.08 39.68
C GLN A 103 -14.22 -1.59 39.05
N ALA A 104 -14.85 -2.62 39.63
CA ALA A 104 -16.12 -3.16 39.14
C ALA A 104 -17.24 -2.10 39.13
N SER A 105 -17.32 -1.25 40.16
CA SER A 105 -18.31 -0.17 40.24
C SER A 105 -18.09 0.92 39.18
N ALA A 106 -16.84 1.34 38.96
CA ALA A 106 -16.50 2.28 37.89
C ALA A 106 -16.76 1.71 36.49
N LEU A 107 -16.49 0.40 36.29
CA LEU A 107 -16.77 -0.29 35.03
C LEU A 107 -18.27 -0.45 34.77
N ALA A 108 -19.07 -0.70 35.81
CA ALA A 108 -20.52 -0.84 35.72
C ALA A 108 -21.25 0.45 35.29
N SER A 109 -20.65 1.62 35.56
CA SER A 109 -21.21 2.92 35.14
C SER A 109 -21.15 3.13 33.62
N GLY A 110 -20.37 2.31 32.91
CA GLY A 110 -20.23 2.38 31.45
C GLY A 110 -19.43 3.60 30.95
N PRO A 111 -19.13 3.66 29.65
CA PRO A 111 -18.55 4.84 29.00
C PRO A 111 -19.55 6.00 28.88
N GLY A 112 -19.05 7.23 28.81
CA GLY A 112 -19.84 8.47 28.84
C GLY A 112 -19.98 9.07 30.25
N GLY A 113 -20.87 10.07 30.38
CA GLY A 113 -21.15 10.74 31.65
C GLY A 113 -20.35 12.02 31.88
N ASP A 114 -20.39 12.52 33.11
CA ASP A 114 -19.65 13.74 33.49
C ASP A 114 -18.14 13.49 33.59
N ARG A 115 -17.37 14.57 33.73
CA ARG A 115 -15.91 14.50 33.82
C ARG A 115 -15.41 13.54 34.90
N LYS A 116 -16.08 13.52 36.06
CA LYS A 116 -15.67 12.73 37.22
C LYS A 116 -15.89 11.24 36.97
N ALA A 117 -17.00 10.88 36.34
CA ALA A 117 -17.30 9.50 35.92
C ALA A 117 -16.28 9.00 34.88
N ILE A 118 -15.94 9.84 33.90
CA ILE A 118 -14.92 9.55 32.88
C ILE A 118 -13.56 9.32 33.53
N ASP A 119 -13.11 10.22 34.40
CA ASP A 119 -11.83 10.10 35.11
C ASP A 119 -11.78 8.83 35.98
N ALA A 120 -12.87 8.48 36.65
CA ALA A 120 -12.96 7.28 37.49
C ALA A 120 -12.87 6.00 36.63
N ARG A 121 -13.61 5.93 35.52
CA ARG A 121 -13.55 4.80 34.58
C ARG A 121 -12.17 4.66 33.95
N TRP A 122 -11.56 5.77 33.55
CA TRP A 122 -10.22 5.78 32.94
C TRP A 122 -9.14 5.22 33.88
N LYS A 123 -9.23 5.52 35.17
CA LYS A 123 -8.34 4.95 36.20
C LYS A 123 -8.64 3.47 36.46
N ALA A 124 -9.89 3.05 36.30
CA ALA A 124 -10.35 1.66 36.48
C ALA A 124 -10.08 0.75 35.27
N ARG A 125 -9.30 1.21 34.27
CA ARG A 125 -8.98 0.39 33.09
C ARG A 125 -8.30 -0.92 33.47
N PRO A 126 -8.64 -2.05 32.81
CA PRO A 126 -7.93 -3.31 33.00
C PRO A 126 -6.42 -3.14 32.80
N PRO A 127 -5.55 -3.88 33.54
CA PRO A 127 -4.10 -3.73 33.44
C PRO A 127 -3.54 -3.78 32.01
N ARG A 128 -4.09 -4.67 31.17
CA ARG A 128 -3.74 -4.79 29.74
C ARG A 128 -4.00 -3.52 28.91
N CYS A 129 -4.88 -2.62 29.34
CA CYS A 129 -5.14 -1.34 28.69
C CYS A 129 -4.31 -0.18 29.27
N GLN A 130 -3.32 -0.48 30.12
CA GLN A 130 -2.47 0.54 30.76
C GLN A 130 -1.08 0.65 30.12
N SER A 131 -0.54 -0.43 29.51
CA SER A 131 0.76 -0.42 28.84
C SER A 131 0.81 -1.41 27.66
N ALA A 132 1.60 -1.09 26.63
CA ALA A 132 1.78 -1.95 25.46
C ALA A 132 2.30 -3.35 25.85
N GLU A 133 3.22 -3.39 26.81
CA GLU A 133 3.77 -4.64 27.36
C GLU A 133 2.69 -5.49 28.05
N ALA A 134 1.85 -4.89 28.90
CA ALA A 134 0.76 -5.62 29.56
C ALA A 134 -0.29 -6.10 28.55
N PHE A 135 -0.52 -5.35 27.47
CA PHE A 135 -1.38 -5.77 26.38
C PHE A 135 -0.81 -7.01 25.66
N ASP A 136 0.48 -6.96 25.29
CA ASP A 136 1.20 -8.07 24.66
C ASP A 136 1.18 -9.33 25.54
N GLN A 137 1.47 -9.18 26.85
CA GLN A 137 1.45 -10.28 27.80
C GLN A 137 0.05 -10.90 27.93
N ALA A 138 -1.00 -10.06 27.99
CA ALA A 138 -2.39 -10.52 28.05
C ALA A 138 -2.86 -11.19 26.74
N ALA A 139 -2.21 -10.89 25.62
CA ALA A 139 -2.43 -11.56 24.34
C ALA A 139 -1.65 -12.90 24.23
N GLY A 140 -0.84 -13.26 25.23
CA GLY A 140 -0.08 -14.51 25.26
C GLY A 140 1.32 -14.42 24.66
N ASN A 141 1.86 -13.22 24.39
CA ASN A 141 3.24 -13.05 23.93
C ASN A 141 4.22 -13.25 25.11
N ARG A 142 4.69 -14.48 25.31
CA ARG A 142 5.79 -14.74 26.26
C ARG A 142 7.12 -14.29 25.65
N SER A 143 7.88 -13.53 26.42
CA SER A 143 9.28 -13.18 26.19
C SER A 143 10.17 -14.43 26.23
N GLU A 144 10.10 -15.32 25.24
CA GLU A 144 11.12 -16.35 25.03
C GLU A 144 11.43 -16.53 23.53
N ALA A 145 12.71 -16.75 23.26
CA ALA A 145 13.27 -16.90 21.93
C ALA A 145 12.57 -18.02 21.14
N SER A 146 12.35 -17.75 19.86
CA SER A 146 11.93 -18.70 18.81
C SER A 146 10.72 -19.57 19.13
N GLY A 147 9.54 -19.18 18.61
CA GLY A 147 8.43 -20.11 18.44
C GLY A 147 7.06 -19.47 18.60
N ALA A 148 6.58 -18.85 17.51
CA ALA A 148 5.18 -18.54 17.20
C ALA A 148 4.25 -18.12 18.36
N ALA A 149 3.94 -16.82 18.46
CA ALA A 149 2.79 -16.32 19.20
C ALA A 149 1.87 -15.49 18.28
N ARG A 150 0.56 -15.70 18.43
CA ARG A 150 -0.56 -15.31 17.56
C ARG A 150 -1.44 -14.31 18.31
N ILE A 151 -1.88 -13.22 17.66
CA ILE A 151 -3.07 -12.48 18.10
C ILE A 151 -4.27 -13.27 17.56
N SER A 152 -5.09 -13.86 18.43
CA SER A 152 -6.25 -14.64 17.98
C SER A 152 -7.20 -13.74 17.16
N GLY A 153 -7.46 -14.13 15.90
CA GLY A 153 -8.37 -13.43 14.98
C GLY A 153 -7.73 -12.83 13.72
N LEU A 154 -6.40 -12.84 13.58
CA LEU A 154 -5.66 -12.11 12.52
C LEU A 154 -4.94 -13.03 11.51
N GLU A 155 -5.57 -14.12 11.08
CA GLU A 155 -4.88 -15.20 10.35
C GLU A 155 -4.64 -14.95 8.84
N GLY A 156 -4.93 -13.76 8.31
CA GLY A 156 -4.98 -13.53 6.85
C GLY A 156 -3.82 -12.79 6.17
N ALA A 157 -2.86 -12.17 6.88
CA ALA A 157 -2.01 -11.12 6.27
C ALA A 157 -0.48 -11.32 6.33
N GLY A 158 0.04 -12.54 6.49
CA GLY A 158 1.49 -12.81 6.35
C GLY A 158 2.42 -12.17 7.40
N LEU A 159 1.91 -11.51 8.44
CA LEU A 159 2.69 -10.86 9.49
C LEU A 159 3.11 -11.87 10.57
N ARG A 160 4.22 -12.58 10.34
CA ARG A 160 4.72 -13.60 11.29
C ARG A 160 5.46 -13.09 12.52
N GLN A 161 5.72 -11.78 12.75
CA GLN A 161 6.77 -11.39 13.74
C GLN A 161 6.65 -10.03 14.49
N ALA A 162 5.58 -9.22 14.40
CA ALA A 162 5.62 -7.88 15.00
C ALA A 162 5.20 -7.86 16.49
N LYS A 163 6.09 -7.39 17.39
CA LYS A 163 5.73 -6.94 18.76
C LYS A 163 4.86 -5.68 18.66
N THR A 164 3.94 -5.49 19.60
CA THR A 164 3.14 -4.26 19.67
C THR A 164 4.06 -3.05 19.86
N ASN A 165 3.74 -1.94 19.20
CA ASN A 165 4.50 -0.70 19.33
C ASN A 165 4.56 -0.27 20.82
N PRO A 166 5.74 -0.03 21.41
CA PRO A 166 5.86 0.34 22.83
C PRO A 166 5.12 1.63 23.17
N ARG A 167 4.83 2.47 22.17
CA ARG A 167 4.06 3.70 22.29
C ARG A 167 2.57 3.52 21.98
N LEU A 168 2.05 2.28 22.00
CA LEU A 168 0.66 1.95 21.68
C LEU A 168 -0.37 2.80 22.43
N PHE A 169 -0.13 3.17 23.69
CA PHE A 169 -1.06 4.01 24.47
C PHE A 169 -0.51 5.43 24.72
N SER A 170 0.57 5.82 24.06
CA SER A 170 1.09 7.19 24.12
C SER A 170 0.22 8.14 23.29
N GLY A 171 0.09 9.39 23.72
CA GLY A 171 -0.45 10.46 22.87
C GLY A 171 0.52 10.84 21.74
N ARG A 172 0.15 11.91 21.03
CA ARG A 172 1.02 12.57 20.04
C ARG A 172 2.35 12.98 20.69
N ASP A 173 3.44 12.93 19.91
CA ASP A 173 4.73 13.45 20.34
C ASP A 173 4.76 14.99 20.36
N SER A 174 5.90 15.57 20.74
CA SER A 174 6.09 17.03 20.78
C SER A 174 5.98 17.71 19.41
N SER A 175 6.01 16.95 18.31
CA SER A 175 5.75 17.46 16.95
C SER A 175 4.29 17.36 16.53
N GLY A 176 3.41 16.92 17.45
CA GLY A 176 2.00 16.70 17.19
C GLY A 176 1.73 15.44 16.35
N ARG A 177 2.72 14.56 16.15
CA ARG A 177 2.58 13.35 15.35
C ARG A 177 2.25 12.15 16.21
N MET A 178 1.38 11.29 15.69
CA MET A 178 1.12 9.99 16.29
C MET A 178 2.29 9.05 16.04
N PRO A 179 2.55 8.09 16.95
CA PRO A 179 3.43 6.97 16.64
C PRO A 179 2.97 6.28 15.34
N ALA A 180 3.92 5.75 14.57
CA ALA A 180 3.59 4.93 13.40
C ALA A 180 2.99 3.61 13.87
N LEU A 181 1.66 3.55 13.87
CA LEU A 181 0.87 2.39 14.27
C LEU A 181 0.23 1.74 13.04
N SER A 182 0.02 0.43 13.14
CA SER A 182 -0.78 -0.38 12.23
C SER A 182 -2.28 -0.16 12.46
N ALA A 183 -3.11 -0.62 11.52
CA ALA A 183 -4.56 -0.56 11.62
C ALA A 183 -5.09 -1.28 12.88
N ASP A 184 -4.54 -2.45 13.21
CA ASP A 184 -4.97 -3.21 14.38
C ASP A 184 -4.54 -2.54 15.69
N GLU A 185 -3.37 -1.89 15.72
CA GLU A 185 -2.94 -1.10 16.88
C GLU A 185 -3.84 0.13 17.10
N HIS A 186 -4.30 0.77 16.02
CA HIS A 186 -5.32 1.81 16.11
C HIS A 186 -6.67 1.29 16.64
N LEU A 187 -7.07 0.08 16.25
CA LEU A 187 -8.27 -0.57 16.80
C LEU A 187 -8.11 -0.85 18.31
N VAL A 188 -6.97 -1.42 18.72
CA VAL A 188 -6.68 -1.72 20.13
C VAL A 188 -6.70 -0.47 21.01
N ARG A 189 -6.16 0.65 20.53
CA ARG A 189 -6.21 1.94 21.23
C ARG A 189 -7.64 2.34 21.57
N LEU A 190 -8.52 2.30 20.57
CA LEU A 190 -9.92 2.67 20.71
C LEU A 190 -10.68 1.69 21.61
N MET A 191 -10.41 0.38 21.49
CA MET A 191 -10.95 -0.63 22.40
C MET A 191 -10.60 -0.33 23.86
N CYS A 192 -9.38 0.13 24.12
CA CYS A 192 -8.92 0.54 25.45
C CYS A 192 -9.32 1.97 25.85
N GLY A 193 -10.13 2.64 25.02
CA GLY A 193 -10.71 3.96 25.28
C GLY A 193 -9.78 5.14 25.02
N VAL A 194 -8.59 4.95 24.42
CA VAL A 194 -7.64 6.04 24.15
C VAL A 194 -8.13 6.91 23.00
N GLU A 195 -8.04 8.24 23.13
CA GLU A 195 -8.47 9.22 22.11
C GLU A 195 -9.96 9.14 21.77
N THR A 196 -10.78 8.84 22.77
CA THR A 196 -12.23 8.67 22.57
C THR A 196 -13.03 9.62 23.44
N GLU A 197 -13.88 10.42 22.80
CA GLU A 197 -14.81 11.33 23.46
C GLU A 197 -15.65 10.54 24.48
N GLY A 198 -15.78 11.06 25.71
CA GLY A 198 -16.58 10.41 26.75
C GLY A 198 -15.94 9.18 27.41
N ILE A 199 -14.70 8.83 27.07
CA ILE A 199 -13.96 7.72 27.73
C ILE A 199 -12.54 8.16 28.11
N ASP A 200 -11.83 8.84 27.22
CA ASP A 200 -10.52 9.41 27.49
C ASP A 200 -10.67 10.81 28.12
N PRO A 201 -10.26 11.02 29.37
CA PRO A 201 -10.28 12.33 29.99
C PRO A 201 -9.29 13.31 29.34
N TYR A 202 -8.35 12.84 28.53
CA TYR A 202 -7.45 13.72 27.78
C TYR A 202 -7.93 13.97 26.34
N PHE A 203 -9.09 13.44 25.96
CA PHE A 203 -9.72 13.80 24.70
C PHE A 203 -9.99 15.30 24.68
N ASN A 204 -9.37 15.98 23.73
CA ASN A 204 -9.54 17.41 23.53
C ASN A 204 -10.03 17.65 22.09
N PRO A 205 -11.27 18.13 21.89
CA PRO A 205 -11.74 18.44 20.55
C PRO A 205 -10.87 19.52 19.86
N ASP A 206 -10.28 20.47 20.57
CA ASP A 206 -9.55 21.56 19.90
C ASP A 206 -8.09 21.19 19.51
N HIS A 207 -7.55 20.09 20.05
CA HIS A 207 -6.15 19.69 19.87
C HIS A 207 -5.94 18.24 19.44
N ALA A 208 -6.90 17.35 19.71
CA ALA A 208 -6.83 15.92 19.41
C ALA A 208 -7.48 15.56 18.06
N LEU A 209 -8.14 16.51 17.39
CA LEU A 209 -8.76 16.26 16.09
C LEU A 209 -7.69 16.14 15.00
N PHE A 210 -7.81 15.13 14.15
CA PHE A 210 -7.02 15.06 12.94
C PHE A 210 -7.48 16.20 12.02
N ALA A 211 -6.53 16.91 11.40
CA ALA A 211 -6.85 17.78 10.29
C ALA A 211 -7.33 16.93 9.09
N ALA A 212 -7.92 17.55 8.08
CA ALA A 212 -8.37 16.85 6.87
C ALA A 212 -7.25 16.30 5.96
N GLN A 213 -6.02 16.17 6.46
CA GLN A 213 -4.87 15.64 5.75
C GLN A 213 -5.05 14.15 5.45
N LEU A 214 -5.03 13.70 4.19
CA LEU A 214 -5.14 12.27 3.83
C LEU A 214 -3.95 11.82 2.96
N PHE A 215 -2.74 11.96 3.49
CA PHE A 215 -1.57 11.33 2.88
C PHE A 215 -1.56 9.80 3.12
N ASP A 216 -0.74 9.04 2.39
CA ASP A 216 -0.69 7.58 2.48
C ASP A 216 -0.44 7.03 3.90
N ASP A 217 0.28 7.79 4.73
CA ASP A 217 0.58 7.40 6.10
C ASP A 217 -0.51 7.71 7.13
N ASP A 218 -1.58 8.39 6.70
CA ASP A 218 -2.73 8.71 7.55
C ASP A 218 -3.43 7.41 8.01
N HIS A 219 -3.75 7.34 9.29
CA HIS A 219 -4.37 6.19 9.93
C HIS A 219 -5.75 5.86 9.35
N ARG A 220 -6.53 6.85 8.88
CA ARG A 220 -7.79 6.63 8.15
C ARG A 220 -7.53 5.88 6.86
N VAL A 221 -6.46 6.21 6.14
CA VAL A 221 -6.06 5.52 4.91
C VAL A 221 -5.62 4.10 5.20
N LYS A 222 -4.81 3.88 6.24
CA LYS A 222 -4.38 2.55 6.70
C LYS A 222 -5.57 1.68 7.09
N LEU A 223 -6.49 2.20 7.91
CA LEU A 223 -7.72 1.51 8.30
C LEU A 223 -8.62 1.23 7.10
N ALA A 224 -8.83 2.20 6.21
CA ALA A 224 -9.63 2.05 5.00
C ALA A 224 -9.10 0.93 4.10
N ARG A 225 -7.78 0.84 3.88
CA ARG A 225 -7.15 -0.24 3.10
C ARG A 225 -7.42 -1.61 3.72
N VAL A 226 -7.31 -1.74 5.04
CA VAL A 226 -7.61 -3.01 5.73
C VAL A 226 -9.10 -3.34 5.63
N VAL A 227 -10.00 -2.35 5.82
CA VAL A 227 -11.45 -2.54 5.67
C VAL A 227 -11.82 -3.02 4.26
N GLN A 228 -11.18 -2.49 3.22
CA GLN A 228 -11.43 -2.87 1.82
C GLN A 228 -11.00 -4.31 1.50
N ASN A 229 -9.91 -4.77 2.13
CA ASN A 229 -9.36 -6.10 1.90
C ASN A 229 -9.92 -7.16 2.86
N GLU A 230 -10.69 -6.75 3.87
CA GLU A 230 -11.26 -7.67 4.86
C GLU A 230 -12.45 -8.44 4.25
N PRO A 231 -12.48 -9.79 4.35
CA PRO A 231 -13.55 -10.60 3.77
C PRO A 231 -14.94 -10.24 4.29
N ALA A 232 -15.93 -10.29 3.42
CA ALA A 232 -17.33 -10.15 3.81
C ALA A 232 -17.71 -11.23 4.85
N GLY A 233 -18.31 -10.81 5.96
CA GLY A 233 -18.68 -11.70 7.07
C GLY A 233 -17.57 -11.94 8.11
N SER A 234 -16.37 -11.37 7.93
CA SER A 234 -15.34 -11.39 8.97
C SER A 234 -15.84 -10.67 10.24
N PRO A 235 -15.72 -11.27 11.44
CA PRO A 235 -16.07 -10.58 12.68
C PRO A 235 -15.15 -9.40 12.99
N ARG A 236 -14.01 -9.24 12.28
CA ARG A 236 -13.14 -8.06 12.41
C ARG A 236 -13.69 -6.84 11.69
N LEU A 237 -14.44 -7.05 10.62
CA LEU A 237 -14.93 -5.97 9.76
C LEU A 237 -15.78 -4.92 10.53
N PRO A 238 -16.74 -5.30 11.41
CA PRO A 238 -17.47 -4.33 12.22
C PRO A 238 -16.56 -3.52 13.17
N LEU A 239 -15.53 -4.15 13.74
CA LEU A 239 -14.61 -3.46 14.66
C LEU A 239 -13.74 -2.44 13.91
N LEU A 240 -13.18 -2.84 12.77
CA LEU A 240 -12.37 -1.97 11.91
C LEU A 240 -13.19 -0.81 11.33
N LYS A 241 -14.44 -1.06 10.92
CA LYS A 241 -15.35 0.01 10.48
C LYS A 241 -15.71 0.98 11.59
N THR A 242 -15.90 0.49 12.82
CA THR A 242 -16.13 1.35 13.99
C THR A 242 -14.93 2.24 14.26
N ALA A 243 -13.72 1.68 14.21
CA ALA A 243 -12.48 2.43 14.35
C ALA A 243 -12.35 3.50 13.25
N LEU A 244 -12.56 3.12 11.99
CA LEU A 244 -12.52 4.06 10.87
C LEU A 244 -13.57 5.16 11.00
N ALA A 245 -14.81 4.83 11.39
CA ALA A 245 -15.88 5.81 11.62
C ALA A 245 -15.53 6.79 12.75
N HIS A 246 -14.94 6.31 13.84
CA HIS A 246 -14.43 7.16 14.91
C HIS A 246 -13.42 8.16 14.38
N TYR A 247 -12.38 7.68 13.71
CA TYR A 247 -11.34 8.55 13.17
C TYR A 247 -11.85 9.50 12.09
N CYS A 248 -12.79 9.07 11.25
CA CYS A 248 -13.35 9.89 10.17
C CYS A 248 -14.38 10.93 10.65
N PHE A 249 -15.18 10.67 11.69
CA PHE A 249 -16.32 11.53 12.02
C PHE A 249 -16.34 12.04 13.46
N VAL A 250 -15.76 11.31 14.41
CA VAL A 250 -15.72 11.72 15.82
C VAL A 250 -14.43 12.48 16.12
N ALA A 251 -13.31 11.96 15.63
CA ALA A 251 -11.97 12.50 15.90
C ALA A 251 -11.39 13.34 14.74
N THR A 252 -12.18 13.68 13.72
CA THR A 252 -11.76 14.61 12.65
C THR A 252 -12.61 15.87 12.67
N GLU A 253 -11.96 17.02 12.57
CA GLU A 253 -12.65 18.29 12.37
C GLU A 253 -12.84 18.58 10.88
N TRP A 254 -14.08 18.74 10.46
CA TRP A 254 -14.43 19.03 9.08
C TRP A 254 -14.77 20.50 8.88
N SER A 255 -13.94 21.23 8.14
CA SER A 255 -14.38 22.43 7.44
C SER A 255 -15.20 22.01 6.22
N VAL A 256 -16.52 22.05 6.37
CA VAL A 256 -17.47 21.51 5.38
C VAL A 256 -17.24 22.05 3.95
N GLU A 257 -16.89 23.33 3.81
CA GLU A 257 -16.59 23.95 2.50
C GLU A 257 -15.23 23.52 1.90
N ARG A 258 -14.23 23.20 2.73
CA ARG A 258 -12.83 23.00 2.28
C ARG A 258 -12.44 21.53 2.18
N HIS A 259 -13.03 20.69 3.02
CA HIS A 259 -12.60 19.30 3.22
C HIS A 259 -13.51 18.29 2.52
N TYR A 260 -14.25 18.73 1.50
CA TYR A 260 -15.26 17.94 0.81
C TYR A 260 -14.73 16.62 0.23
N ASP A 261 -13.56 16.65 -0.41
CA ASP A 261 -12.97 15.46 -1.03
C ASP A 261 -12.44 14.45 0.01
N PRO A 262 -11.66 14.87 1.03
CA PRO A 262 -11.36 14.02 2.18
C PRO A 262 -12.57 13.46 2.93
N PHE A 263 -13.64 14.24 3.08
CA PHE A 263 -14.88 13.77 3.67
C PHE A 263 -15.52 12.66 2.83
N LEU A 264 -15.61 12.83 1.51
CA LEU A 264 -16.16 11.81 0.61
C LEU A 264 -15.35 10.52 0.68
N TYR A 265 -14.02 10.60 0.74
CA TYR A 265 -13.17 9.44 0.95
C TYR A 265 -13.55 8.69 2.24
N CYS A 266 -13.67 9.41 3.35
CA CYS A 266 -14.09 8.83 4.63
C CYS A 266 -15.49 8.20 4.57
N GLN A 267 -16.44 8.89 3.95
CA GLN A 267 -17.80 8.40 3.77
C GLN A 267 -17.83 7.09 2.95
N GLU A 268 -17.07 7.04 1.86
CA GLU A 268 -16.98 5.87 0.97
C GLU A 268 -16.25 4.70 1.64
N ALA A 269 -15.16 4.97 2.35
CA ALA A 269 -14.37 3.95 3.02
C ALA A 269 -15.10 3.31 4.20
N VAL A 270 -15.85 4.11 4.99
CA VAL A 270 -16.67 3.59 6.10
C VAL A 270 -17.90 2.87 5.56
N GLY A 271 -18.57 3.44 4.56
CA GLY A 271 -19.89 2.99 4.11
C GLY A 271 -20.93 3.17 5.22
N ALA A 272 -21.83 2.19 5.38
CA ALA A 272 -22.72 2.16 6.53
C ALA A 272 -21.92 1.75 7.80
N PRO A 273 -21.87 2.61 8.83
CA PRO A 273 -21.21 2.25 10.09
C PRO A 273 -22.01 1.16 10.82
N PRO A 274 -21.34 0.20 11.46
CA PRO A 274 -21.99 -0.89 12.16
C PRO A 274 -22.68 -0.41 13.43
N GLY A 275 -23.80 -1.05 13.77
CA GLY A 275 -24.53 -0.76 15.01
C GLY A 275 -23.86 -1.35 16.25
N ALA A 276 -24.21 -0.84 17.43
CA ALA A 276 -23.66 -1.34 18.70
C ALA A 276 -23.80 -2.85 18.87
N THR A 277 -24.95 -3.43 18.54
CA THR A 277 -25.20 -4.87 18.65
C THR A 277 -24.33 -5.71 17.71
N GLU A 278 -24.03 -5.19 16.52
CA GLU A 278 -23.13 -5.87 15.56
C GLU A 278 -21.69 -5.88 16.10
N VAL A 279 -21.27 -4.75 16.67
CA VAL A 279 -19.96 -4.59 17.31
C VAL A 279 -19.83 -5.45 18.57
N GLU A 280 -20.86 -5.54 19.40
CA GLU A 280 -20.87 -6.41 20.57
C GLU A 280 -20.71 -7.89 20.18
N LYS A 281 -21.43 -8.34 19.14
CA LYS A 281 -21.27 -9.71 18.60
C LYS A 281 -19.87 -9.96 18.07
N ALA A 282 -19.30 -9.02 17.33
CA ALA A 282 -17.93 -9.09 16.84
C ALA A 282 -16.91 -9.15 18.00
N MET A 283 -17.13 -8.36 19.05
CA MET A 283 -16.33 -8.36 20.26
C MET A 283 -16.41 -9.69 21.01
N ASP A 284 -17.60 -10.26 21.18
CA ASP A 284 -17.75 -11.57 21.84
C ASP A 284 -17.11 -12.70 21.01
N ALA A 285 -17.15 -12.62 19.68
CA ALA A 285 -16.55 -13.60 18.79
C ALA A 285 -15.01 -13.58 18.81
N LEU A 286 -14.39 -12.40 18.87
CA LEU A 286 -12.93 -12.23 18.78
C LEU A 286 -12.25 -12.07 20.14
N TYR A 287 -12.97 -11.53 21.12
CA TYR A 287 -12.45 -11.05 22.38
C TYR A 287 -13.38 -11.43 23.54
N ALA A 288 -13.73 -12.71 23.63
CA ALA A 288 -14.58 -13.25 24.70
C ALA A 288 -14.05 -12.84 26.10
N GLY A 289 -14.96 -12.39 26.96
CA GLY A 289 -14.64 -11.94 28.32
C GLY A 289 -13.97 -10.56 28.42
N ARG A 290 -13.87 -9.80 27.33
CA ARG A 290 -13.34 -8.42 27.33
C ARG A 290 -14.46 -7.39 27.46
N ASP A 291 -15.19 -7.42 28.56
CA ASP A 291 -16.39 -6.59 28.75
C ASP A 291 -16.10 -5.08 28.75
N PHE A 292 -14.94 -4.65 29.28
CA PHE A 292 -14.53 -3.25 29.25
C PHE A 292 -14.38 -2.74 27.81
N GLU A 293 -13.59 -3.47 27.00
CA GLU A 293 -13.35 -3.13 25.60
C GLU A 293 -14.63 -3.23 24.78
N LYS A 294 -15.47 -4.22 25.05
CA LYS A 294 -16.76 -4.40 24.38
C LYS A 294 -17.68 -3.21 24.62
N GLN A 295 -17.82 -2.77 25.87
CA GLN A 295 -18.61 -1.58 26.21
C GLN A 295 -18.09 -0.32 25.51
N ASN A 296 -16.76 -0.13 25.48
CA ASN A 296 -16.16 1.02 24.79
C ASN A 296 -16.45 0.97 23.28
N MET A 297 -16.25 -0.18 22.63
CA MET A 297 -16.52 -0.32 21.20
C MET A 297 -18.01 -0.15 20.86
N ALA A 298 -18.92 -0.66 21.69
CA ALA A 298 -20.35 -0.46 21.52
C ALA A 298 -20.78 1.01 21.70
N PHE A 299 -20.10 1.75 22.58
CA PHE A 299 -20.28 3.19 22.73
C PHE A 299 -19.74 3.95 21.52
N LEU A 300 -18.54 3.61 21.05
CA LEU A 300 -17.94 4.21 19.86
C LEU A 300 -18.76 3.97 18.61
N ALA A 301 -19.37 2.80 18.47
CA ALA A 301 -20.28 2.50 17.37
C ALA A 301 -21.48 3.47 17.35
N ARG A 302 -22.10 3.71 18.50
CA ARG A 302 -23.20 4.69 18.63
C ARG A 302 -22.72 6.11 18.32
N ARG A 303 -21.63 6.54 18.95
CA ARG A 303 -21.09 7.89 18.75
C ARG A 303 -20.66 8.11 17.29
N GLY A 304 -20.07 7.11 16.64
CA GLY A 304 -19.70 7.15 15.23
C GLY A 304 -20.90 7.28 14.30
N VAL A 305 -22.00 6.56 14.56
CA VAL A 305 -23.26 6.72 13.81
C VAL A 305 -23.82 8.13 13.96
N ASP A 306 -23.85 8.66 15.18
CA ASP A 306 -24.40 9.99 15.46
C ASP A 306 -23.51 11.10 14.86
N ALA A 307 -22.19 11.02 15.04
CA ALA A 307 -21.24 11.95 14.46
C ALA A 307 -21.29 11.93 12.93
N MET A 308 -21.37 10.75 12.32
CA MET A 308 -21.54 10.64 10.87
C MET A 308 -22.83 11.32 10.42
N ARG A 309 -23.95 11.16 11.15
CA ARG A 309 -25.22 11.82 10.83
C ARG A 309 -25.10 13.35 10.90
N GLU A 310 -24.49 13.87 11.97
CA GLU A 310 -24.24 15.30 12.18
C GLU A 310 -23.40 15.90 11.04
N VAL A 311 -22.27 15.26 10.73
CA VAL A 311 -21.35 15.68 9.66
C VAL A 311 -22.04 15.61 8.30
N MET A 312 -22.72 14.50 7.99
CA MET A 312 -23.46 14.32 6.73
C MET A 312 -24.53 15.40 6.53
N ALA A 313 -25.25 15.78 7.59
CA ALA A 313 -26.25 16.85 7.52
C ALA A 313 -25.60 18.21 7.19
N ALA A 314 -24.47 18.53 7.81
CA ALA A 314 -23.72 19.75 7.51
C ALA A 314 -23.21 19.76 6.06
N PHE A 315 -22.68 18.64 5.57
CA PHE A 315 -22.27 18.49 4.17
C PHE A 315 -23.44 18.57 3.18
N GLY A 316 -24.62 18.07 3.54
CA GLY A 316 -25.84 18.23 2.75
C GLY A 316 -26.22 19.70 2.53
N GLN A 317 -26.13 20.53 3.57
CA GLN A 317 -26.39 21.98 3.44
C GLN A 317 -25.39 22.67 2.51
N ILE A 318 -24.12 22.24 2.54
CA ILE A 318 -23.08 22.74 1.63
C ILE A 318 -23.33 22.29 0.19
N GLU A 319 -23.79 21.06 -0.03
CA GLU A 319 -24.16 20.57 -1.36
C GLU A 319 -25.31 21.37 -1.99
N GLU A 320 -26.30 21.78 -1.19
CA GLU A 320 -27.40 22.64 -1.64
C GLU A 320 -26.90 24.04 -2.04
N ARG A 321 -25.92 24.57 -1.30
CA ARG A 321 -25.32 25.88 -1.57
C ARG A 321 -24.38 25.88 -2.78
N TYR A 322 -23.69 24.77 -3.03
CA TYR A 322 -22.67 24.65 -4.09
C TYR A 322 -22.95 23.44 -5.01
N PRO A 323 -23.98 23.52 -5.87
CA PRO A 323 -24.39 22.38 -6.71
C PRO A 323 -23.31 21.95 -7.72
N ARG A 324 -22.42 22.86 -8.15
CA ARG A 324 -21.30 22.52 -9.04
C ARG A 324 -20.26 21.66 -8.35
N MET A 325 -19.99 21.88 -7.06
CA MET A 325 -19.12 21.01 -6.27
C MET A 325 -19.73 19.62 -6.14
N LYS A 326 -21.02 19.52 -5.78
CA LYS A 326 -21.73 18.24 -5.72
C LYS A 326 -21.67 17.49 -7.06
N ALA A 327 -21.94 18.19 -8.15
CA ALA A 327 -21.91 17.63 -9.51
C ALA A 327 -20.54 17.06 -9.88
N ALA A 328 -19.47 17.79 -9.55
CA ALA A 328 -18.11 17.37 -9.88
C ALA A 328 -17.62 16.16 -9.08
N PHE A 329 -18.19 15.92 -7.90
CA PHE A 329 -17.64 14.94 -6.95
C PHE A 329 -18.60 13.80 -6.59
N ARG A 330 -19.80 14.10 -6.08
CA ARG A 330 -20.77 13.09 -5.64
C ARG A 330 -21.55 12.56 -6.85
N ASP A 331 -22.11 13.45 -7.67
CA ASP A 331 -22.94 13.02 -8.80
C ASP A 331 -22.10 12.34 -9.89
N SER A 332 -20.87 12.80 -10.13
CA SER A 332 -19.92 12.13 -11.03
C SER A 332 -19.56 10.72 -10.55
N ALA A 333 -19.45 10.49 -9.24
CA ALA A 333 -19.21 9.17 -8.66
C ALA A 333 -20.43 8.24 -8.76
N VAL A 334 -21.65 8.76 -8.60
CA VAL A 334 -22.89 8.00 -8.83
C VAL A 334 -22.98 7.57 -10.30
N GLN A 335 -22.79 8.50 -11.22
CA GLN A 335 -22.80 8.19 -12.65
C GLN A 335 -21.68 7.22 -13.04
N ALA A 336 -20.50 7.35 -12.42
CA ALA A 336 -19.40 6.40 -12.60
C ALA A 336 -19.80 4.98 -12.19
N ARG A 337 -20.45 4.83 -11.03
CA ARG A 337 -20.97 3.53 -10.57
C ARG A 337 -22.02 2.96 -11.51
N GLU A 338 -22.98 3.76 -11.95
CA GLU A 338 -24.00 3.35 -12.91
C GLU A 338 -23.38 2.89 -14.23
N ARG A 339 -22.41 3.65 -14.78
CA ARG A 339 -21.66 3.25 -15.98
C ARG A 339 -20.88 1.96 -15.78
N PHE A 340 -20.23 1.80 -14.63
CA PHE A 340 -19.46 0.61 -14.29
C PHE A 340 -20.36 -0.63 -14.19
N GLU A 341 -21.48 -0.52 -13.47
CA GLU A 341 -22.45 -1.61 -13.30
C GLU A 341 -23.16 -1.95 -14.62
N ALA A 342 -23.57 -0.95 -15.41
CA ALA A 342 -24.17 -1.16 -16.73
C ALA A 342 -23.21 -1.87 -17.68
N ARG A 343 -21.94 -1.47 -17.70
CA ARG A 343 -20.89 -2.13 -18.49
C ARG A 343 -20.70 -3.58 -18.05
N ARG A 344 -20.63 -3.83 -16.74
CA ARG A 344 -20.48 -5.19 -16.20
C ARG A 344 -21.69 -6.09 -16.46
N LYS A 345 -22.89 -5.52 -16.46
CA LYS A 345 -24.11 -6.23 -16.85
C LYS A 345 -24.09 -6.59 -18.34
N THR A 346 -23.70 -5.63 -19.18
CA THR A 346 -23.64 -5.79 -20.65
C THR A 346 -22.63 -6.88 -21.04
N TYR A 347 -21.44 -6.86 -20.43
CA TYR A 347 -20.35 -7.79 -20.75
C TYR A 347 -20.10 -8.83 -19.66
N SER A 348 -21.14 -9.30 -18.98
CA SER A 348 -21.03 -10.18 -17.81
C SER A 348 -20.18 -11.43 -18.05
N ALA A 349 -20.34 -12.07 -19.21
CA ALA A 349 -19.55 -13.22 -19.63
C ALA A 349 -18.05 -12.89 -19.80
N ALA A 350 -17.72 -11.68 -20.27
CA ALA A 350 -16.33 -11.25 -20.40
C ALA A 350 -15.70 -10.98 -19.03
N PHE A 351 -16.42 -10.30 -18.13
CA PHE A 351 -15.94 -10.02 -16.78
C PHE A 351 -15.77 -11.28 -15.92
N ALA A 352 -16.57 -12.33 -16.13
CA ALA A 352 -16.36 -13.62 -15.49
C ALA A 352 -14.98 -14.25 -15.79
N VAL A 353 -14.38 -13.91 -16.94
CA VAL A 353 -13.02 -14.32 -17.32
C VAL A 353 -11.98 -13.30 -16.86
N LEU A 354 -12.26 -11.99 -16.99
CA LEU A 354 -11.30 -10.93 -16.74
C LEU A 354 -11.08 -10.62 -15.25
N ASP A 355 -12.10 -10.70 -14.40
CA ASP A 355 -11.97 -10.30 -12.99
C ASP A 355 -10.95 -11.16 -12.23
N PRO A 356 -10.93 -12.50 -12.35
CA PRO A 356 -9.92 -13.32 -11.69
C PRO A 356 -8.50 -13.02 -12.19
N LEU A 357 -8.34 -12.71 -13.48
CA LEU A 357 -7.05 -12.33 -14.07
C LEU A 357 -6.59 -10.97 -13.54
N THR A 358 -7.52 -10.01 -13.46
CA THR A 358 -7.24 -8.64 -12.99
C THR A 358 -6.90 -8.64 -11.51
N ALA A 359 -7.62 -9.41 -10.69
CA ALA A 359 -7.31 -9.57 -9.28
C ALA A 359 -5.90 -10.15 -9.06
N ARG A 360 -5.53 -11.19 -9.82
CA ARG A 360 -4.18 -11.76 -9.77
C ARG A 360 -3.11 -10.79 -10.24
N LEU A 361 -3.38 -10.06 -11.33
CA LEU A 361 -2.45 -9.06 -11.85
C LEU A 361 -2.19 -7.94 -10.83
N LEU A 362 -3.23 -7.47 -10.15
CA LEU A 362 -3.13 -6.43 -9.14
C LEU A 362 -2.40 -6.91 -7.87
N ASP A 363 -2.48 -8.20 -7.57
CA ASP A 363 -1.82 -8.82 -6.40
C ASP A 363 -0.34 -9.16 -6.67
N ASP A 364 -0.07 -9.83 -7.80
CA ASP A 364 1.28 -10.22 -8.23
C ASP A 364 1.44 -10.04 -9.75
N PRO A 365 1.90 -8.86 -10.21
CA PRO A 365 2.12 -8.60 -11.63
C PRO A 365 3.29 -9.38 -12.22
N THR A 366 4.16 -9.96 -11.38
CA THR A 366 5.29 -10.80 -11.81
C THR A 366 4.96 -12.29 -11.88
N GLY A 367 3.80 -12.67 -11.33
CA GLY A 367 3.33 -14.04 -11.24
C GLY A 367 3.03 -14.67 -12.60
N ALA A 368 3.04 -16.01 -12.64
CA ALA A 368 2.77 -16.77 -13.86
C ALA A 368 1.27 -16.70 -14.23
N PRO A 369 0.92 -16.25 -15.45
CA PRO A 369 -0.46 -16.19 -15.91
C PRO A 369 -1.00 -17.58 -16.26
N PRO A 370 -2.33 -17.79 -16.28
CA PRO A 370 -2.92 -19.08 -16.66
C PRO A 370 -2.56 -19.55 -18.07
N ALA A 371 -2.36 -20.87 -18.24
CA ALA A 371 -1.96 -21.46 -19.52
C ALA A 371 -3.00 -21.33 -20.65
N SER A 372 -4.27 -20.99 -20.35
CA SER A 372 -5.32 -20.74 -21.34
C SER A 372 -5.63 -19.25 -21.58
N CYS A 373 -4.95 -18.34 -20.89
CA CYS A 373 -5.39 -16.94 -20.87
C CYS A 373 -5.32 -16.24 -22.24
N GLU A 374 -4.31 -16.54 -23.06
CA GLU A 374 -4.15 -15.95 -24.40
C GLU A 374 -5.36 -16.22 -25.32
N GLU A 375 -5.75 -17.49 -25.47
CA GLU A 375 -6.85 -17.88 -26.36
C GLU A 375 -8.19 -17.29 -25.90
N GLN A 376 -8.46 -17.34 -24.58
CA GLN A 376 -9.66 -16.77 -23.99
C GLN A 376 -9.75 -15.26 -24.21
N LEU A 377 -8.65 -14.53 -23.98
CA LEU A 377 -8.59 -13.08 -24.14
C LEU A 377 -8.68 -12.65 -25.62
N LEU A 378 -8.06 -13.39 -26.54
CA LEU A 378 -8.21 -13.17 -27.98
C LEU A 378 -9.66 -13.40 -28.45
N GLY A 379 -10.35 -14.40 -27.88
CA GLY A 379 -11.77 -14.63 -28.08
C GLY A 379 -12.61 -13.42 -27.64
N LEU A 380 -12.37 -12.90 -26.43
CA LEU A 380 -13.05 -11.70 -25.92
C LEU A 380 -12.75 -10.46 -26.77
N ARG A 381 -11.50 -10.25 -27.18
CA ARG A 381 -11.12 -9.16 -28.09
C ARG A 381 -11.88 -9.24 -29.40
N SER A 382 -12.06 -10.44 -29.94
CA SER A 382 -12.80 -10.68 -31.19
C SER A 382 -14.29 -10.40 -31.03
N VAL A 383 -14.87 -10.60 -29.84
CA VAL A 383 -16.26 -10.18 -29.54
C VAL A 383 -16.35 -8.67 -29.51
N LEU A 384 -15.46 -7.98 -28.79
CA LEU A 384 -15.46 -6.51 -28.72
C LEU A 384 -15.18 -5.88 -30.09
N ALA A 385 -14.34 -6.49 -30.91
CA ALA A 385 -14.06 -6.05 -32.28
C ALA A 385 -15.28 -6.12 -33.22
N LYS A 386 -16.36 -6.82 -32.86
CA LYS A 386 -17.63 -6.76 -33.62
C LYS A 386 -18.42 -5.49 -33.34
N GLU A 387 -18.24 -4.90 -32.16
CA GLU A 387 -18.88 -3.66 -31.75
C GLU A 387 -18.04 -2.44 -32.16
N ILE A 388 -16.71 -2.60 -32.12
CA ILE A 388 -15.72 -1.60 -32.52
C ILE A 388 -14.87 -2.20 -33.65
N PRO A 389 -15.37 -2.19 -34.90
CA PRO A 389 -14.70 -2.85 -36.02
C PRO A 389 -13.34 -2.19 -36.32
N PRO A 390 -12.25 -2.97 -36.37
CA PRO A 390 -10.94 -2.41 -36.65
C PRO A 390 -10.82 -2.13 -38.15
N ARG A 391 -10.64 -0.86 -38.52
CA ARG A 391 -10.43 -0.45 -39.92
C ARG A 391 -9.39 0.66 -40.08
N ASP A 392 -8.92 1.22 -38.97
CA ASP A 392 -7.92 2.27 -38.88
C ASP A 392 -7.29 2.32 -37.48
N GLU A 393 -6.29 3.20 -37.33
CA GLU A 393 -5.54 3.40 -36.09
C GLU A 393 -6.42 3.90 -34.93
N GLU A 394 -7.44 4.72 -35.21
CA GLU A 394 -8.34 5.27 -34.19
C GLU A 394 -9.24 4.17 -33.62
N SER A 395 -9.82 3.33 -34.48
CA SER A 395 -10.65 2.19 -34.07
C SER A 395 -9.85 1.18 -33.27
N LEU A 396 -8.58 0.96 -33.62
CA LEU A 396 -7.68 0.11 -32.85
C LEU A 396 -7.34 0.71 -31.48
N LEU A 397 -7.10 2.02 -31.42
CA LEU A 397 -6.90 2.71 -30.16
C LEU A 397 -8.16 2.59 -29.28
N GLN A 398 -9.36 2.75 -29.85
CA GLN A 398 -10.61 2.55 -29.13
C GLN A 398 -10.78 1.12 -28.64
N LEU A 399 -10.51 0.13 -29.50
CA LEU A 399 -10.60 -1.30 -29.16
C LEU A 399 -9.63 -1.70 -28.04
N ARG A 400 -8.42 -1.13 -28.01
CA ARG A 400 -7.39 -1.50 -27.03
C ARG A 400 -7.36 -0.66 -25.77
N ALA A 401 -7.54 0.64 -25.87
CA ALA A 401 -7.17 1.56 -24.80
C ALA A 401 -8.24 2.65 -24.53
N GLY A 402 -9.12 2.93 -25.49
CA GLY A 402 -10.22 3.88 -25.34
C GLY A 402 -11.45 3.29 -24.65
N HIS A 403 -11.78 2.02 -24.93
CA HIS A 403 -12.89 1.32 -24.28
C HIS A 403 -12.43 0.64 -22.98
N PRO A 404 -13.11 0.80 -21.82
CA PRO A 404 -12.66 0.21 -20.55
C PRO A 404 -12.51 -1.32 -20.56
N LEU A 405 -13.42 -2.05 -21.23
CA LEU A 405 -13.27 -3.50 -21.41
C LEU A 405 -12.07 -3.82 -22.33
N GLY A 406 -11.87 -3.00 -23.35
CA GLY A 406 -10.76 -3.13 -24.29
C GLY A 406 -9.42 -2.94 -23.59
N TYR A 407 -9.33 -1.93 -22.72
CA TYR A 407 -8.18 -1.69 -21.85
C TYR A 407 -7.89 -2.91 -20.99
N GLN A 408 -8.89 -3.45 -20.29
CA GLN A 408 -8.70 -4.59 -19.40
C GLN A 408 -8.28 -5.87 -20.15
N ILE A 409 -8.83 -6.12 -21.35
CA ILE A 409 -8.42 -7.24 -22.21
C ILE A 409 -6.96 -7.05 -22.65
N THR A 410 -6.60 -5.84 -23.08
CA THR A 410 -5.25 -5.51 -23.56
C THR A 410 -4.22 -5.60 -22.43
N GLU A 411 -4.58 -5.15 -21.23
CA GLU A 411 -3.79 -5.28 -20.00
C GLU A 411 -3.54 -6.75 -19.64
N ALA A 412 -4.60 -7.57 -19.64
CA ALA A 412 -4.48 -8.99 -19.39
C ALA A 412 -3.67 -9.73 -20.48
N LEU A 413 -3.79 -9.32 -21.75
CA LEU A 413 -3.00 -9.87 -22.85
C LEU A 413 -1.50 -9.55 -22.69
N ALA A 414 -1.16 -8.30 -22.33
CA ALA A 414 0.22 -7.91 -22.08
C ALA A 414 0.85 -8.78 -20.97
N TRP A 415 0.13 -8.97 -19.85
CA TRP A 415 0.56 -9.85 -18.76
C TRP A 415 0.72 -11.31 -19.21
N CYS A 416 -0.25 -11.83 -19.96
CA CYS A 416 -0.22 -13.19 -20.50
C CYS A 416 0.97 -13.44 -21.43
N TYR A 417 1.26 -12.51 -22.34
CA TYR A 417 2.39 -12.60 -23.25
C TYR A 417 3.72 -12.51 -22.50
N LEU A 418 3.82 -11.59 -21.55
CA LEU A 418 5.02 -11.40 -20.74
C LEU A 418 5.38 -12.66 -19.94
N GLY A 419 4.38 -13.27 -19.29
CA GLY A 419 4.58 -14.50 -18.51
C GLY A 419 4.89 -15.75 -19.36
N ARG A 420 4.59 -15.71 -20.66
CA ARG A 420 4.91 -16.78 -21.62
C ARG A 420 6.20 -16.55 -22.40
N GLY A 421 6.92 -15.46 -22.13
CA GLY A 421 8.13 -15.10 -22.86
C GLY A 421 7.90 -14.62 -24.29
N LYS A 422 6.65 -14.26 -24.67
CA LYS A 422 6.31 -13.62 -25.96
C LYS A 422 6.53 -12.11 -25.84
N LEU A 423 7.78 -11.69 -25.62
CA LEU A 423 8.10 -10.33 -25.16
C LEU A 423 7.75 -9.27 -26.21
N ALA A 424 7.89 -9.55 -27.51
CA ALA A 424 7.51 -8.60 -28.55
C ALA A 424 5.99 -8.35 -28.59
N LYS A 425 5.17 -9.38 -28.38
CA LYS A 425 3.71 -9.23 -28.29
C LYS A 425 3.31 -8.50 -27.00
N ALA A 426 4.00 -8.76 -25.89
CA ALA A 426 3.77 -8.05 -24.63
C ALA A 426 4.05 -6.55 -24.76
N ASP A 427 5.18 -6.18 -25.38
CA ASP A 427 5.56 -4.78 -25.62
C ASP A 427 4.56 -4.05 -26.53
N LEU A 428 4.07 -4.73 -27.57
CA LEU A 428 3.05 -4.18 -28.46
C LEU A 428 1.73 -3.86 -27.73
N GLU A 429 1.21 -4.79 -26.93
CA GLU A 429 -0.02 -4.55 -26.16
C GLU A 429 0.21 -3.46 -25.10
N ALA A 430 1.35 -3.48 -24.39
CA ALA A 430 1.72 -2.48 -23.40
C ALA A 430 1.86 -1.06 -24.00
N GLY A 431 2.48 -0.96 -25.17
CA GLY A 431 2.63 0.30 -25.91
C GLY A 431 1.29 0.92 -26.30
N ALA A 432 0.27 0.10 -26.57
CA ALA A 432 -1.08 0.60 -26.84
C ALA A 432 -1.75 1.18 -25.59
N LEU A 433 -1.53 0.58 -24.41
CA LEU A 433 -2.09 1.05 -23.13
C LEU A 433 -1.58 2.44 -22.74
N ARG A 434 -0.34 2.80 -23.11
CA ARG A 434 0.26 4.14 -22.84
C ARG A 434 -0.59 5.31 -23.35
N LYS A 435 -1.45 5.07 -24.36
CA LYS A 435 -2.32 6.08 -24.96
C LYS A 435 -3.73 6.12 -24.35
N GLY A 436 -4.06 5.17 -23.49
CA GLY A 436 -5.39 5.04 -22.87
C GLY A 436 -5.43 5.47 -21.41
N VAL A 437 -6.63 5.42 -20.83
CA VAL A 437 -6.87 5.69 -19.42
C VAL A 437 -7.45 4.44 -18.76
N ARG A 438 -6.71 3.86 -17.83
CA ARG A 438 -7.07 2.64 -17.08
C ARG A 438 -8.33 2.84 -16.24
N ARG A 439 -9.37 2.02 -16.47
CA ARG A 439 -10.66 2.05 -15.74
C ARG A 439 -11.19 0.63 -15.46
N VAL A 440 -10.38 -0.19 -14.80
CA VAL A 440 -10.68 -1.62 -14.61
C VAL A 440 -11.39 -1.91 -13.29
N THR A 441 -11.22 -1.06 -12.27
CA THR A 441 -11.94 -1.17 -10.99
C THR A 441 -12.98 -0.06 -10.82
N LEU A 442 -13.97 -0.28 -9.95
CA LEU A 442 -14.95 0.75 -9.61
C LEU A 442 -14.28 1.99 -8.98
N ALA A 443 -13.26 1.76 -8.15
CA ALA A 443 -12.52 2.84 -7.50
C ALA A 443 -11.79 3.73 -8.52
N GLU A 444 -11.16 3.14 -9.54
CA GLU A 444 -10.57 3.88 -10.67
C GLU A 444 -11.62 4.67 -11.46
N GLU A 445 -12.75 4.03 -11.79
CA GLU A 445 -13.82 4.68 -12.56
C GLU A 445 -14.35 5.91 -11.81
N ILE A 446 -14.54 5.82 -10.48
CA ILE A 446 -14.98 6.95 -9.65
C ILE A 446 -13.91 8.04 -9.61
N ALA A 447 -12.65 7.69 -9.28
CA ALA A 447 -11.57 8.66 -9.15
C ALA A 447 -11.37 9.48 -10.44
N LEU A 448 -11.30 8.79 -11.59
CA LEU A 448 -11.12 9.44 -12.88
C LEU A 448 -12.36 10.21 -13.34
N SER A 449 -13.57 9.78 -12.95
CA SER A 449 -14.79 10.54 -13.27
C SER A 449 -14.88 11.86 -12.49
N ARG A 450 -14.39 11.88 -11.24
CA ARG A 450 -14.26 13.12 -10.46
C ARG A 450 -13.26 14.08 -11.09
N GLU A 451 -12.10 13.56 -11.48
CA GLU A 451 -11.06 14.34 -12.16
C GLU A 451 -11.58 14.96 -13.47
N GLN A 452 -12.22 14.15 -14.32
CA GLN A 452 -12.81 14.64 -15.58
C GLN A 452 -13.91 15.70 -15.36
N ALA A 453 -14.77 15.50 -14.37
CA ALA A 453 -15.81 16.48 -14.06
C ALA A 453 -15.20 17.80 -13.57
N MET A 454 -14.10 17.74 -12.81
CA MET A 454 -13.37 18.93 -12.39
C MET A 454 -12.66 19.63 -13.54
N LEU A 455 -12.01 18.89 -14.45
CA LEU A 455 -11.42 19.46 -15.67
C LEU A 455 -12.48 20.15 -16.54
N ALA A 456 -13.70 19.59 -16.62
CA ALA A 456 -14.80 20.22 -17.32
C ALA A 456 -15.22 21.55 -16.66
N VAL A 457 -15.26 21.62 -15.32
CA VAL A 457 -15.51 22.86 -14.57
C VAL A 457 -14.41 23.89 -14.82
N GLU A 458 -13.14 23.49 -14.82
CA GLU A 458 -12.01 24.38 -15.11
C GLU A 458 -12.09 24.96 -16.52
N ALA A 459 -12.37 24.12 -17.52
CA ALA A 459 -12.52 24.53 -18.91
C ALA A 459 -13.70 25.50 -19.11
N GLU A 460 -14.81 25.30 -18.40
CA GLU A 460 -15.99 26.15 -18.46
C GLU A 460 -15.74 27.53 -17.80
N LEU A 461 -15.24 27.53 -16.57
CA LEU A 461 -15.16 28.74 -15.73
C LEU A 461 -13.90 29.57 -15.98
N LYS A 462 -12.84 28.97 -16.54
CA LYS A 462 -11.58 29.57 -17.04
C LYS A 462 -10.69 30.30 -16.04
N THR A 463 -11.26 30.96 -15.03
CA THR A 463 -10.55 31.76 -14.03
C THR A 463 -10.67 31.12 -12.66
N ARG A 464 -9.58 31.16 -11.89
CA ARG A 464 -9.49 30.59 -10.54
C ARG A 464 -10.57 31.11 -9.60
N GLU A 465 -10.85 32.41 -9.60
CA GLU A 465 -11.83 33.04 -8.72
C GLU A 465 -13.25 32.48 -8.95
N LYS A 466 -13.62 32.29 -10.23
CA LYS A 466 -14.92 31.70 -10.59
C LYS A 466 -15.00 30.22 -10.21
N ILE A 467 -13.91 29.48 -10.36
CA ILE A 467 -13.84 28.07 -9.96
C ILE A 467 -14.04 27.96 -8.45
N VAL A 468 -13.30 28.73 -7.64
CA VAL A 468 -13.41 28.70 -6.18
C VAL A 468 -14.80 29.14 -5.70
N ALA A 469 -15.42 30.12 -6.36
CA ALA A 469 -16.79 30.53 -6.03
C ALA A 469 -17.82 29.42 -6.28
N ALA A 470 -17.62 28.56 -7.27
CA ALA A 470 -18.51 27.44 -7.60
C ALA A 470 -18.15 26.13 -6.87
N VAL A 471 -16.86 25.95 -6.57
CA VAL A 471 -16.25 24.75 -5.99
C VAL A 471 -15.27 25.20 -4.90
N PRO A 472 -15.75 25.49 -3.68
CA PRO A 472 -14.93 26.09 -2.61
C PRO A 472 -13.73 25.24 -2.17
N ASN A 473 -13.80 23.91 -2.32
CA ASN A 473 -12.70 23.01 -2.02
C ASN A 473 -11.62 22.93 -3.12
N TYR A 474 -11.75 23.70 -4.21
CA TYR A 474 -10.85 23.65 -5.36
C TYR A 474 -9.38 23.86 -4.99
N GLU A 475 -9.06 24.85 -4.14
CA GLU A 475 -7.67 25.12 -3.76
C GLU A 475 -7.14 24.12 -2.72
N CYS A 476 -8.04 23.69 -1.82
CA CYS A 476 -7.69 22.81 -0.72
C CYS A 476 -7.43 21.36 -1.17
N ARG A 477 -7.89 20.95 -2.36
CA ARG A 477 -7.60 19.60 -2.90
C ARG A 477 -6.11 19.28 -3.03
N PHE A 478 -5.29 20.30 -3.27
CA PHE A 478 -3.84 20.14 -3.40
C PHE A 478 -3.14 20.12 -2.03
N GLN A 479 -3.77 20.72 -1.02
CA GLN A 479 -3.27 20.74 0.36
C GLN A 479 -3.67 19.48 1.13
N TYR A 480 -4.83 18.91 0.78
CA TYR A 480 -5.39 17.70 1.37
C TYR A 480 -5.68 16.68 0.27
N PRO A 481 -4.64 16.15 -0.40
CA PRO A 481 -4.83 15.15 -1.43
C PRO A 481 -5.47 13.91 -0.81
N VAL A 482 -6.44 13.33 -1.50
CA VAL A 482 -6.99 12.02 -1.19
C VAL A 482 -6.06 10.97 -1.81
N PRO A 483 -5.75 9.85 -1.12
CA PRO A 483 -4.92 8.82 -1.70
C PRO A 483 -5.59 8.25 -2.95
N LEU A 484 -4.80 8.01 -3.99
CA LEU A 484 -5.27 7.30 -5.17
C LEU A 484 -5.73 5.89 -4.76
N PRO A 485 -6.73 5.32 -5.47
CA PRO A 485 -7.03 3.89 -5.35
C PRO A 485 -5.74 3.07 -5.47
N GLY A 486 -5.58 2.00 -4.69
CA GLY A 486 -4.34 1.22 -4.68
C GLY A 486 -3.94 0.71 -6.07
N SER A 487 -4.93 0.39 -6.90
CA SER A 487 -4.75 -0.02 -8.29
C SER A 487 -4.29 1.10 -9.25
N MET A 488 -4.36 2.37 -8.84
CA MET A 488 -3.81 3.54 -9.55
C MET A 488 -2.46 3.99 -9.00
N GLY A 489 -2.11 3.61 -7.76
CA GLY A 489 -0.86 4.05 -7.12
C GLY A 489 0.38 3.61 -7.90
N HIS A 490 0.38 2.36 -8.40
CA HIS A 490 1.44 1.81 -9.24
C HIS A 490 0.84 0.88 -10.31
N PRO A 491 0.35 1.40 -11.45
CA PRO A 491 -0.10 0.53 -12.52
C PRO A 491 1.07 -0.36 -12.99
N PRO A 492 0.82 -1.63 -13.32
CA PRO A 492 1.87 -2.52 -13.82
C PRO A 492 2.44 -1.96 -15.13
N ARG A 493 3.76 -1.70 -15.13
CA ARG A 493 4.50 -1.16 -16.27
C ARG A 493 5.06 -2.27 -17.14
N PHE A 494 4.18 -2.93 -17.89
CA PHE A 494 4.54 -4.12 -18.70
C PHE A 494 5.59 -3.84 -19.76
N ASP A 495 5.58 -2.64 -20.31
CA ASP A 495 6.56 -2.12 -21.24
C ASP A 495 7.97 -2.09 -20.60
N GLU A 496 8.10 -1.49 -19.42
CA GLU A 496 9.37 -1.49 -18.68
C GLU A 496 9.81 -2.93 -18.33
N MET A 497 8.87 -3.81 -17.97
CA MET A 497 9.17 -5.22 -17.71
C MET A 497 9.62 -5.97 -18.97
N ALA A 498 9.06 -5.68 -20.13
CA ALA A 498 9.44 -6.28 -21.41
C ALA A 498 10.80 -5.75 -21.88
N GLU A 499 11.00 -4.42 -21.88
CA GLU A 499 12.25 -3.74 -22.25
C GLU A 499 13.41 -4.13 -21.31
N SER A 500 13.14 -4.42 -20.03
CA SER A 500 14.18 -4.93 -19.10
C SER A 500 14.67 -6.35 -19.44
N LYS A 501 13.84 -7.14 -20.13
CA LYS A 501 14.13 -8.53 -20.51
C LYS A 501 14.67 -8.68 -21.93
N ALA A 502 14.43 -7.70 -22.81
CA ALA A 502 14.79 -7.78 -24.22
C ALA A 502 15.01 -6.40 -24.86
N ARG A 503 15.75 -6.38 -25.98
CA ARG A 503 15.85 -5.20 -26.85
C ARG A 503 15.02 -5.42 -28.09
N PHE A 504 14.14 -4.47 -28.39
CA PHE A 504 13.27 -4.56 -29.55
C PHE A 504 13.76 -3.67 -30.70
N GLU A 505 13.65 -4.19 -31.92
CA GLU A 505 13.93 -3.47 -33.15
C GLU A 505 12.70 -3.51 -34.06
N ARG A 506 12.36 -2.38 -34.68
CA ARG A 506 11.35 -2.36 -35.73
C ARG A 506 11.99 -2.74 -37.07
N ARG A 507 11.53 -3.84 -37.66
CA ARG A 507 11.93 -4.30 -38.99
C ARG A 507 10.84 -3.94 -39.99
N GLY A 508 11.25 -3.50 -41.17
CA GLY A 508 10.32 -3.06 -42.22
C GLY A 508 9.84 -1.60 -42.11
N GLU A 509 10.12 -0.91 -41.00
CA GLU A 509 9.85 0.52 -40.84
C GLU A 509 11.02 1.35 -41.41
N ARG A 510 10.76 2.23 -42.38
CA ARG A 510 11.72 3.24 -42.89
C ARG A 510 10.92 4.27 -43.68
N SER A 511 10.44 5.29 -42.98
CA SER A 511 9.89 6.59 -43.38
C SER A 511 9.44 6.93 -44.82
N GLN A 512 9.86 6.30 -45.93
CA GLN A 512 9.29 6.46 -47.27
C GLN A 512 9.30 5.21 -48.20
N GLU A 513 9.87 4.05 -47.82
CA GLU A 513 9.97 2.91 -48.74
C GLU A 513 9.50 1.58 -48.09
N PRO A 514 8.56 0.83 -48.71
CA PRO A 514 7.95 -0.34 -48.09
C PRO A 514 8.88 -1.56 -48.11
N ALA A 515 8.93 -2.32 -47.01
CA ALA A 515 9.56 -3.62 -46.98
C ALA A 515 8.60 -4.70 -47.53
N VAL A 516 8.94 -5.31 -48.66
CA VAL A 516 8.06 -6.24 -49.38
C VAL A 516 8.48 -7.68 -49.14
N VAL A 517 7.54 -8.53 -48.78
CA VAL A 517 7.76 -9.97 -48.53
C VAL A 517 8.15 -10.68 -49.82
N VAL A 518 9.29 -11.36 -49.79
CA VAL A 518 9.82 -12.14 -50.92
C VAL A 518 9.46 -13.61 -50.77
N SER A 519 9.70 -14.19 -49.59
CA SER A 519 9.45 -15.61 -49.35
C SER A 519 8.97 -15.90 -47.93
N GLN A 520 8.30 -17.04 -47.79
CA GLN A 520 7.93 -17.64 -46.51
C GLN A 520 8.38 -19.09 -46.51
N LYS A 521 9.06 -19.52 -45.45
CA LYS A 521 9.56 -20.88 -45.32
C LYS A 521 9.30 -21.42 -43.92
N PRO A 522 8.61 -22.55 -43.76
CA PRO A 522 8.46 -23.20 -42.46
C PRO A 522 9.82 -23.61 -41.89
N VAL A 523 10.02 -23.36 -40.60
CA VAL A 523 11.20 -23.74 -39.81
C VAL A 523 10.75 -24.35 -38.47
N SER A 524 11.66 -24.94 -37.70
CA SER A 524 11.29 -25.60 -36.42
C SER A 524 10.62 -24.65 -35.43
N ASP A 525 11.03 -23.38 -35.45
CA ASP A 525 10.65 -22.38 -34.44
C ASP A 525 9.57 -21.42 -34.95
N GLY A 526 8.97 -21.70 -36.12
CA GLY A 526 7.92 -20.87 -36.73
C GLY A 526 8.00 -20.81 -38.25
N VAL A 527 7.73 -19.62 -38.81
CA VAL A 527 7.84 -19.37 -40.25
C VAL A 527 8.86 -18.27 -40.49
N GLU A 528 9.91 -18.59 -41.25
CA GLU A 528 10.93 -17.64 -41.68
C GLU A 528 10.40 -16.80 -42.84
N ILE A 529 10.37 -15.48 -42.64
CA ILE A 529 9.95 -14.48 -43.62
C ILE A 529 11.20 -13.72 -44.10
N THR A 530 11.38 -13.66 -45.41
CA THR A 530 12.36 -12.75 -46.03
C THR A 530 11.63 -11.59 -46.69
N PHE A 531 12.19 -10.39 -46.58
CA PHE A 531 11.65 -9.20 -47.19
C PHE A 531 12.75 -8.30 -47.73
N THR A 532 12.44 -7.53 -48.76
CA THR A 532 13.35 -6.58 -49.40
C THR A 532 12.89 -5.17 -49.13
N LYS A 533 13.84 -4.25 -48.94
CA LYS A 533 13.57 -2.82 -48.95
C LYS A 533 14.07 -2.21 -50.23
N TYR A 534 13.25 -1.34 -50.81
CA TYR A 534 13.70 -0.38 -51.78
C TYR A 534 14.45 0.72 -51.02
N THR A 535 15.53 1.21 -51.59
CA THR A 535 16.23 2.38 -51.09
C THR A 535 16.80 3.18 -52.24
N SER A 536 16.77 4.50 -52.09
CA SER A 536 17.32 5.44 -53.05
C SER A 536 18.65 6.02 -52.58
N THR A 537 19.66 6.05 -53.45
CA THR A 537 20.85 6.89 -53.26
C THR A 537 20.78 8.06 -54.23
N SER A 538 20.77 9.28 -53.68
CA SER A 538 20.93 10.49 -54.47
C SER A 538 22.38 10.57 -54.94
N LYS A 539 22.64 10.43 -56.24
CA LYS A 539 23.95 10.81 -56.80
C LYS A 539 23.98 12.32 -57.03
N TYR A 540 25.14 12.91 -56.74
CA TYR A 540 25.43 14.34 -56.90
C TYR A 540 25.08 14.86 -58.30
N ARG A 541 24.75 16.16 -58.37
CA ARG A 541 24.57 16.89 -59.63
C ARG A 541 25.89 16.93 -60.40
N ASP A 542 25.83 16.99 -61.72
CA ASP A 542 27.02 17.20 -62.54
C ASP A 542 27.52 18.63 -62.31
N LEU A 543 28.83 18.81 -62.06
CA LEU A 543 29.46 20.12 -61.90
C LEU A 543 29.87 20.65 -63.27
N GLN A 544 29.22 21.73 -63.72
CA GLN A 544 29.67 22.49 -64.88
C GLN A 544 30.51 23.67 -64.42
N CYS A 545 31.69 23.79 -64.98
CA CYS A 545 32.63 24.85 -64.70
C CYS A 545 32.84 25.70 -65.95
N LYS A 546 32.69 27.01 -65.83
CA LYS A 546 33.06 27.96 -66.88
C LYS A 546 34.31 28.72 -66.45
N GLU A 547 35.31 28.79 -67.32
CA GLU A 547 36.46 29.66 -67.12
C GLU A 547 35.98 31.12 -67.07
N THR A 548 36.40 31.82 -66.03
CA THR A 548 36.18 33.25 -65.88
C THR A 548 37.27 34.02 -66.62
N ASP A 549 37.09 35.32 -66.75
CA ASP A 549 38.10 36.24 -67.29
C ASP A 549 39.23 36.56 -66.28
N LYS A 550 39.13 36.04 -65.05
CA LYS A 550 40.14 36.26 -64.01
C LYS A 550 41.20 35.18 -64.04
N ILE A 551 42.46 35.58 -64.14
CA ILE A 551 43.61 34.68 -64.05
C ILE A 551 43.71 34.20 -62.59
N ASP A 552 43.80 32.89 -62.41
CA ASP A 552 44.00 32.29 -61.09
C ASP A 552 45.49 32.19 -60.78
N HIS A 553 46.26 31.61 -61.71
CA HIS A 553 47.71 31.52 -61.65
C HIS A 553 48.28 31.30 -63.06
N PHE A 554 49.60 31.40 -63.20
CA PHE A 554 50.30 31.08 -64.45
C PHE A 554 51.02 29.74 -64.32
N VAL A 555 51.01 28.95 -65.39
CA VAL A 555 51.76 27.70 -65.49
C VAL A 555 52.79 27.84 -66.60
N VAL A 556 54.00 27.35 -66.34
CA VAL A 556 55.09 27.32 -67.32
C VAL A 556 55.06 25.97 -68.03
N ASP A 557 54.89 25.99 -69.35
CA ASP A 557 54.91 24.82 -70.22
C ASP A 557 56.03 24.99 -71.26
N GLY A 558 57.16 24.35 -71.01
CA GLY A 558 58.41 24.59 -71.74
C GLY A 558 58.87 26.05 -71.61
N ASN A 559 59.15 26.71 -72.75
CA ASN A 559 59.58 28.11 -72.79
C ASN A 559 58.42 29.12 -72.89
N ARG A 560 57.18 28.73 -72.57
CA ARG A 560 55.99 29.60 -72.66
C ARG A 560 55.27 29.69 -71.31
N VAL A 561 54.86 30.90 -70.94
CA VAL A 561 54.02 31.14 -69.76
C VAL A 561 52.56 31.19 -70.21
N LYS A 562 51.72 30.30 -69.66
CA LYS A 562 50.29 30.21 -69.97
C LYS A 562 49.46 30.60 -68.75
N PRO A 563 48.55 31.59 -68.84
CA PRO A 563 47.59 31.88 -67.77
C PRO A 563 46.59 30.72 -67.64
N ILE A 564 46.36 30.29 -66.41
CA ILE A 564 45.23 29.42 -66.04
C ILE A 564 44.15 30.31 -65.45
N TYR A 565 43.00 30.33 -66.11
CA TYR A 565 41.85 31.14 -65.70
C TYR A 565 41.07 30.45 -64.58
N ARG A 566 40.63 31.24 -63.59
CA ARG A 566 39.79 30.77 -62.49
C ARG A 566 38.49 30.22 -63.05
N LYS A 567 38.08 29.04 -62.60
CA LYS A 567 36.81 28.42 -63.02
C LYS A 567 35.72 28.74 -62.00
N SER A 568 34.58 29.22 -62.47
CA SER A 568 33.35 29.30 -61.67
C SER A 568 32.52 28.06 -61.96
N CYS A 569 32.31 27.23 -60.95
CA CYS A 569 31.57 25.99 -61.09
C CYS A 569 30.20 26.10 -60.43
N TRP A 570 29.18 25.54 -61.06
CA TRP A 570 27.84 25.41 -60.50
C TRP A 570 27.25 24.05 -60.86
N GLU A 571 26.35 23.60 -60.00
CA GLU A 571 25.68 22.31 -60.18
C GLU A 571 24.57 22.42 -61.24
N VAL A 572 24.59 21.52 -62.22
CA VAL A 572 23.56 21.46 -63.28
C VAL A 572 22.97 20.07 -63.43
N GLY A 573 21.70 20.02 -63.86
CA GLY A 573 20.96 18.78 -64.13
C GLY A 573 20.14 18.23 -62.95
N PRO A 574 19.26 17.25 -63.21
CA PRO A 574 18.46 16.60 -62.17
C PRO A 574 19.35 15.73 -61.27
N VAL A 575 19.00 15.64 -59.97
CA VAL A 575 19.61 14.67 -59.05
C VAL A 575 19.32 13.26 -59.59
N LYS A 576 20.35 12.48 -59.91
CA LYS A 576 20.19 11.11 -60.38
C LYS A 576 19.95 10.21 -59.17
N THR A 577 18.70 9.82 -58.95
CA THR A 577 18.35 8.88 -57.88
C THR A 577 18.53 7.45 -58.38
N ALA A 578 19.48 6.70 -57.82
CA ALA A 578 19.60 5.27 -58.07
C ALA A 578 18.77 4.51 -57.02
N VAL A 579 17.75 3.79 -57.47
CA VAL A 579 17.00 2.86 -56.61
C VAL A 579 17.74 1.53 -56.62
N TYR A 580 18.11 1.03 -55.44
CA TYR A 580 18.61 -0.32 -55.27
C TYR A 580 17.77 -1.05 -54.23
N THR A 581 17.69 -2.37 -54.38
CA THR A 581 16.92 -3.22 -53.49
C THR A 581 17.88 -4.03 -52.64
N HIS A 582 17.75 -3.97 -51.32
CA HIS A 582 18.51 -4.85 -50.42
C HIS A 582 17.58 -5.80 -49.68
N GLN A 583 18.01 -7.05 -49.54
CA GLN A 583 17.32 -8.04 -48.73
C GLN A 583 17.62 -7.77 -47.26
N GLU A 584 16.57 -7.66 -46.44
CA GLU A 584 16.70 -7.54 -45.00
C GLU A 584 17.01 -8.90 -44.38
N LYS A 585 17.52 -8.88 -43.14
CA LYS A 585 17.71 -10.12 -42.37
C LYS A 585 16.37 -10.84 -42.23
N ALA A 586 16.38 -12.15 -42.46
CA ALA A 586 15.20 -12.99 -42.28
C ALA A 586 14.71 -12.90 -40.84
N VAL A 587 13.39 -12.98 -40.65
CA VAL A 587 12.75 -12.98 -39.33
C VAL A 587 11.84 -14.19 -39.23
N ILE A 588 11.92 -14.89 -38.10
CA ILE A 588 11.01 -15.98 -37.77
C ILE A 588 9.82 -15.38 -37.02
N ILE A 589 8.60 -15.66 -37.48
CA ILE A 589 7.36 -15.25 -36.80
C ILE A 589 6.49 -16.47 -36.50
N ALA A 590 5.53 -16.30 -35.60
CA ALA A 590 4.61 -17.37 -35.23
C ALA A 590 3.73 -17.80 -36.42
N PRO A 591 3.37 -19.10 -36.55
CA PRO A 591 2.59 -19.60 -37.68
C PRO A 591 1.25 -18.89 -37.89
N GLU A 592 0.57 -18.51 -36.80
CA GLU A 592 -0.70 -17.78 -36.84
C GLU A 592 -0.57 -16.40 -37.48
N ASP A 593 0.53 -15.69 -37.22
CA ASP A 593 0.80 -14.37 -37.80
C ASP A 593 1.26 -14.52 -39.26
N ALA A 594 2.05 -15.56 -39.55
CA ALA A 594 2.52 -15.86 -40.91
C ALA A 594 1.38 -16.15 -41.88
N ALA A 595 0.31 -16.81 -41.43
CA ALA A 595 -0.88 -17.10 -42.24
C ALA A 595 -1.57 -15.83 -42.78
N LEU A 596 -1.35 -14.67 -42.16
CA LEU A 596 -1.92 -13.37 -42.55
C LEU A 596 -1.04 -12.62 -43.55
N VAL A 597 0.19 -13.09 -43.77
CA VAL A 597 1.17 -12.46 -44.65
C VAL A 597 1.21 -13.19 -45.99
N LYS A 598 1.41 -12.48 -47.10
CA LYS A 598 1.59 -13.07 -48.44
C LYS A 598 2.82 -12.47 -49.14
N PRO A 599 3.49 -13.23 -50.04
CA PRO A 599 4.49 -12.64 -50.93
C PRO A 599 3.95 -11.42 -51.66
N GLY A 600 4.74 -10.36 -51.76
CA GLY A 600 4.34 -9.08 -52.35
C GLY A 600 3.68 -8.09 -51.39
N MET A 601 3.35 -8.48 -50.15
CA MET A 601 2.83 -7.54 -49.14
C MET A 601 3.94 -6.71 -48.50
N GLN A 602 3.62 -5.48 -48.13
CA GLN A 602 4.41 -4.69 -47.21
C GLN A 602 4.25 -5.22 -45.79
N LEU A 603 5.34 -5.30 -45.04
CA LEU A 603 5.35 -5.83 -43.68
C LEU A 603 6.20 -4.97 -42.73
N VAL A 604 5.67 -4.73 -41.53
CA VAL A 604 6.40 -4.14 -40.39
C VAL A 604 6.29 -5.07 -39.20
N LEU A 605 7.42 -5.38 -38.57
CA LEU A 605 7.53 -6.27 -37.42
C LEU A 605 8.23 -5.54 -36.27
N LEU A 606 7.79 -5.82 -35.04
CA LEU A 606 8.60 -5.60 -33.85
C LEU A 606 9.33 -6.91 -33.55
N VAL A 607 10.66 -6.90 -33.51
CA VAL A 607 11.46 -8.12 -33.29
C VAL A 607 12.30 -7.98 -32.05
N ASN A 608 12.36 -9.05 -31.25
CA ASN A 608 13.34 -9.17 -30.20
C ASN A 608 14.72 -9.45 -30.81
N ALA A 609 15.67 -8.55 -30.59
CA ALA A 609 17.01 -8.66 -31.14
C ALA A 609 17.82 -9.82 -30.52
N ALA A 610 17.46 -10.27 -29.31
CA ALA A 610 18.17 -11.31 -28.58
C ALA A 610 17.58 -12.72 -28.80
N THR A 611 16.27 -12.83 -29.07
CA THR A 611 15.57 -14.11 -29.16
C THR A 611 14.99 -14.32 -30.56
N PRO A 612 15.58 -15.21 -31.39
CA PRO A 612 14.98 -15.60 -32.66
C PRO A 612 13.56 -16.14 -32.48
N GLY A 613 12.63 -15.75 -33.34
CA GLY A 613 11.23 -16.20 -33.29
C GLY A 613 10.31 -15.38 -32.38
N ASP A 614 10.85 -14.52 -31.49
CA ASP A 614 10.05 -13.58 -30.71
C ASP A 614 9.84 -12.28 -31.49
N ALA A 615 8.71 -12.21 -32.18
CA ALA A 615 8.31 -11.08 -33.00
C ALA A 615 6.80 -10.83 -32.94
N ALA A 616 6.40 -9.59 -33.15
CA ALA A 616 5.01 -9.18 -33.27
C ALA A 616 4.77 -8.46 -34.60
N LEU A 617 3.70 -8.85 -35.30
CA LEU A 617 3.33 -8.27 -36.59
C LEU A 617 2.63 -6.92 -36.40
N LEU A 618 3.30 -5.81 -36.74
CA LEU A 618 2.74 -4.47 -36.61
C LEU A 618 1.89 -4.09 -37.82
N LEU A 619 2.32 -4.45 -39.03
CA LEU A 619 1.57 -4.14 -40.25
C LEU A 619 1.80 -5.21 -41.29
N ALA A 620 0.72 -5.63 -41.97
CA ALA A 620 0.79 -6.40 -43.20
C ALA A 620 -0.27 -5.87 -44.18
N GLY A 621 0.10 -5.51 -45.40
CA GLY A 621 -0.86 -4.97 -46.37
C GLY A 621 -0.26 -4.72 -47.76
N PRO A 622 -1.06 -4.27 -48.74
CA PRO A 622 -0.55 -3.87 -50.04
C PRO A 622 0.47 -2.72 -49.90
N PRO A 623 1.55 -2.70 -50.69
CA PRO A 623 2.55 -1.64 -50.66
C PRO A 623 1.94 -0.25 -50.85
N GLY A 624 2.33 0.72 -50.01
CA GLY A 624 1.93 2.12 -50.15
C GLY A 624 0.47 2.44 -49.75
N LYS A 625 -0.29 1.45 -49.26
CA LYS A 625 -1.68 1.66 -48.82
C LYS A 625 -1.83 1.92 -47.32
N GLY A 626 -0.78 1.68 -46.54
CA GLY A 626 -0.77 1.90 -45.09
C GLY A 626 -1.92 1.18 -44.37
N ALA A 627 -2.52 1.83 -43.39
CA ALA A 627 -3.65 1.30 -42.60
C ALA A 627 -4.91 1.00 -43.43
N LYS A 628 -5.15 1.70 -44.55
CA LYS A 628 -6.43 1.68 -45.28
C LYS A 628 -6.77 0.33 -45.93
N GLU A 629 -5.77 -0.44 -46.35
CA GLU A 629 -5.95 -1.74 -46.99
C GLU A 629 -5.14 -2.85 -46.27
N ALA A 630 -4.72 -2.57 -45.04
CA ALA A 630 -3.96 -3.52 -44.23
C ALA A 630 -4.78 -4.80 -43.97
N ALA A 631 -4.14 -5.96 -44.09
CA ALA A 631 -4.65 -7.22 -43.58
C ALA A 631 -4.40 -7.35 -42.07
N VAL A 632 -3.32 -6.74 -41.57
CA VAL A 632 -2.99 -6.66 -40.14
C VAL A 632 -2.53 -5.27 -39.81
N LEU A 633 -3.01 -4.73 -38.69
CA LEU A 633 -2.59 -3.44 -38.17
C LEU A 633 -2.45 -3.53 -36.63
N GLU A 634 -1.30 -3.12 -36.14
CA GLU A 634 -0.86 -3.22 -34.74
C GLU A 634 -1.08 -4.62 -34.13
N GLY A 635 -0.86 -5.70 -34.88
CA GLY A 635 -1.05 -7.08 -34.39
C GLY A 635 -2.50 -7.57 -34.35
N ILE A 636 -3.44 -6.80 -34.90
CA ILE A 636 -4.85 -7.19 -35.04
C ILE A 636 -5.16 -7.47 -36.51
N ALA A 637 -5.68 -8.66 -36.78
CA ALA A 637 -6.18 -9.03 -38.10
C ALA A 637 -7.44 -8.21 -38.43
N LEU A 638 -7.44 -7.53 -39.56
CA LEU A 638 -8.58 -6.77 -40.05
C LEU A 638 -9.44 -7.69 -40.91
N ALA A 639 -10.67 -7.99 -40.47
CA ALA A 639 -11.63 -8.73 -41.27
C ALA A 639 -11.93 -7.96 -42.57
N ARG A 640 -11.76 -8.61 -43.71
CA ARG A 640 -12.13 -8.06 -45.03
C ARG A 640 -13.61 -8.25 -45.30
#